data_AF-A0AAU7C6P0-F1
#
_entry.id   AF-A0AAU7C6P0-F1
#
_cell.length_a   1.000
_cell.length_b   1.000
_cell.length_c   1.000
_cell.angle_alpha   90.00
_cell.angle_beta   90.00
_cell.angle_gamma   90.00
#
_symmetry.space_group_name_H-M   'P 1'
#
loop_
_entity.id
_entity.type
_entity.pdbx_description
1 polymer ?
#
loop_
_entity_poly.entity_id
_entity_poly.type
_entity_poly.pdbx_seq_one_letter_code
_entity_poly.pdbx_strand_id
1 'polypeptide(L)'
;MTRPTWHSPILPCLALLLCGIPAAALGQASSSFPARLPNGIEELQTASSSWQRRPGPKRVVVDQVCLVPDFATFLEAIATWDEEHYFPILIDDIELTFKFLRAFQPARIVRFPRKAETIPADQVWARVLLAVGHAWSKNSEAGAAPLAGDRVPRALGETPPGVVLSEPDSPSLAGAVALAAGRFQPILRWDVEKTFGDVLSYDEARELAASFESKVGDCVPSYNRLGDDCDFVTLAGDWPYRYNPQSGQEGPKAFDDLIGRSGGGRMRWAFGGRLIGEASASVYRAMCSLFLQPKSALLMNTYDEKDRTWSTYAMRDASRRLSQLMPVTHRSGDRANLAGWHQSFDPVNRSGLVMINSHGEPNRFGLVGGYGLVGDIPQTEPAAVLMIHSYSAAEPADPNTVAGRWLANGAFVYFGSMHEPYLTAFRPPELVAALIEKGMPLVAAMRQSPYEARGEPWKLVYLGDPLFQVKSGAAPARIAPKDWPAGASWPRYAVTPRPAADASNDTRLGWAVKTAVAQLQREPGASPRDNLDEFLTTIRRAQLEAGLRPYFDALLSDVMLQKNQPGELSTQLASIPDSEQSPAVRRLLETCQFLMLEHYLKRREFARAERIWSDLIRSDRPPDILEQITGRMSVLADSPSHRAEWQTMLIAVGRRLKNTPAQPVIEAERQRIAKIAKTR
;
A
#
# COMPACT_ATOMS: atom_id res chain seq x y z
N MET A 1 37.38 26.95 33.85
CA MET A 1 36.96 25.60 33.39
C MET A 1 35.69 25.77 32.57
N THR A 2 35.89 25.96 31.27
CA THR A 2 34.91 26.44 30.29
C THR A 2 34.63 25.33 29.28
N ARG A 3 33.35 25.12 28.95
CA ARG A 3 32.86 24.12 27.97
C ARG A 3 33.26 24.54 26.55
N PRO A 4 33.66 23.62 25.65
CA PRO A 4 33.99 23.98 24.29
C PRO A 4 32.75 24.01 23.39
N THR A 5 32.59 25.14 22.70
CA THR A 5 31.70 25.39 21.57
C THR A 5 32.36 24.90 20.28
N TRP A 6 31.67 24.07 19.48
CA TRP A 6 32.13 23.70 18.14
C TRP A 6 31.49 24.64 17.11
N HIS A 7 32.31 25.51 16.52
CA HIS A 7 31.99 26.30 15.34
C HIS A 7 32.33 25.52 14.07
N SER A 8 31.39 25.39 13.15
CA SER A 8 31.64 25.09 11.74
C SER A 8 32.17 26.32 11.01
N PRO A 9 33.13 26.17 10.08
CA PRO A 9 33.32 27.15 9.02
C PRO A 9 32.81 26.64 7.67
N ILE A 10 32.15 27.57 6.97
CA ILE A 10 31.62 27.48 5.62
C ILE A 10 32.79 27.54 4.58
N LEU A 11 32.59 26.82 3.48
CA LEU A 11 33.19 26.91 2.14
C LEU A 11 33.82 28.28 1.75
N PRO A 12 34.88 28.30 0.91
CA PRO A 12 34.64 28.22 -0.54
C PRO A 12 35.74 27.52 -1.37
N CYS A 13 35.33 26.72 -2.37
CA CYS A 13 36.10 26.48 -3.59
C CYS A 13 35.14 26.12 -4.71
N LEU A 14 34.82 27.13 -5.53
CA LEU A 14 33.95 27.06 -6.69
C LEU A 14 34.77 27.64 -7.86
N ALA A 15 35.41 26.77 -8.65
CA ALA A 15 35.90 27.09 -9.99
C ALA A 15 36.36 25.81 -10.71
N LEU A 16 35.96 25.71 -11.98
CA LEU A 16 36.57 24.92 -13.08
C LEU A 16 36.33 23.41 -13.11
N LEU A 17 35.21 23.02 -13.73
CA LEU A 17 35.15 21.96 -14.75
C LEU A 17 33.86 22.12 -15.59
N LEU A 18 33.91 23.09 -16.50
CA LEU A 18 33.00 23.20 -17.65
C LEU A 18 33.61 22.37 -18.79
N CYS A 19 33.18 21.12 -18.92
CA CYS A 19 33.33 20.36 -20.17
C CYS A 19 31.93 19.95 -20.63
N GLY A 20 31.58 20.37 -21.84
CA GLY A 20 30.25 20.31 -22.41
C GLY A 20 29.70 18.89 -22.56
N ILE A 21 28.45 18.71 -22.14
CA ILE A 21 27.62 17.59 -22.55
C ILE A 21 26.87 18.04 -23.81
N PRO A 22 27.03 17.35 -24.96
CA PRO A 22 26.32 17.73 -26.17
C PRO A 22 24.84 17.40 -26.01
N ALA A 23 24.00 18.42 -26.21
CA ALA A 23 22.57 18.27 -26.41
C ALA A 23 22.32 17.76 -27.83
N ALA A 24 22.33 16.45 -28.04
CA ALA A 24 21.72 15.76 -29.18
C ALA A 24 21.84 14.23 -29.02
N ALA A 25 20.75 13.59 -28.59
CA ALA A 25 20.29 12.26 -29.01
C ALA A 25 19.20 11.76 -28.05
N LEU A 26 17.97 12.25 -28.21
CA LEU A 26 16.79 11.44 -27.89
C LEU A 26 16.74 10.34 -28.94
N GLY A 27 17.57 9.31 -28.75
CA GLY A 27 17.62 8.14 -29.60
C GLY A 27 16.30 7.38 -29.49
N GLN A 28 15.72 7.04 -30.65
CA GLN A 28 14.66 6.05 -30.77
C GLN A 28 15.00 4.83 -29.91
N ALA A 29 14.14 4.52 -28.94
CA ALA A 29 14.24 3.32 -28.15
C ALA A 29 14.23 2.11 -29.10
N SER A 30 15.36 1.45 -29.27
CA SER A 30 15.44 0.17 -29.95
C SER A 30 14.63 -0.85 -29.14
N SER A 31 13.41 -1.12 -29.60
CA SER A 31 12.51 -2.11 -29.02
C SER A 31 13.00 -3.53 -29.36
N SER A 32 14.09 -3.98 -28.74
CA SER A 32 14.45 -5.40 -28.78
C SER A 32 13.61 -6.14 -27.73
N PHE A 33 12.45 -6.62 -28.16
CA PHE A 33 11.80 -7.75 -27.49
C PHE A 33 12.66 -9.01 -27.70
N PRO A 34 12.53 -10.04 -26.84
CA PRO A 34 12.80 -11.39 -27.30
C PRO A 34 12.00 -11.63 -28.59
N ALA A 35 12.62 -12.22 -29.62
CA ALA A 35 12.07 -12.33 -30.98
C ALA A 35 10.71 -13.06 -31.09
N ARG A 36 10.20 -13.60 -29.98
CA ARG A 36 8.84 -14.15 -29.86
C ARG A 36 8.33 -13.91 -28.43
N LEU A 37 7.25 -13.16 -28.30
CA LEU A 37 6.50 -13.10 -27.04
C LEU A 37 5.93 -14.49 -26.72
N PRO A 38 5.74 -14.84 -25.43
CA PRO A 38 5.01 -16.06 -25.08
C PRO A 38 3.63 -16.08 -25.77
N ASN A 39 3.17 -17.27 -26.14
CA ASN A 39 1.83 -17.46 -26.69
C ASN A 39 0.78 -16.82 -25.75
N GLY A 40 -0.20 -16.10 -26.29
CA GLY A 40 -1.28 -15.46 -25.52
C GLY A 40 -1.09 -13.98 -25.17
N ILE A 41 0.12 -13.43 -25.33
CA ILE A 41 0.33 -11.98 -25.15
C ILE A 41 -0.33 -11.17 -26.28
N GLU A 42 -0.52 -11.75 -27.46
CA GLU A 42 -1.19 -11.11 -28.61
C GLU A 42 -2.66 -10.76 -28.32
N GLU A 43 -3.40 -11.64 -27.63
CA GLU A 43 -4.77 -11.37 -27.19
C GLU A 43 -4.78 -10.18 -26.22
N LEU A 44 -3.85 -10.16 -25.27
CA LEU A 44 -3.72 -9.08 -24.31
C LEU A 44 -3.35 -7.74 -24.98
N GLN A 45 -2.48 -7.76 -25.98
CA GLN A 45 -2.13 -6.58 -26.77
C GLN A 45 -3.31 -6.06 -27.61
N THR A 46 -4.09 -6.98 -28.17
CA THR A 46 -5.31 -6.65 -28.91
C THR A 46 -6.33 -5.99 -27.99
N ALA A 47 -6.60 -6.59 -26.83
CA ALA A 47 -7.48 -6.02 -25.81
C ALA A 47 -6.97 -4.66 -25.31
N SER A 48 -5.66 -4.54 -25.05
CA SER A 48 -5.05 -3.27 -24.64
C SER A 48 -5.24 -2.14 -25.66
N SER A 49 -5.32 -2.46 -26.95
CA SER A 49 -5.62 -1.47 -28.00
C SER A 49 -7.08 -1.01 -27.94
N SER A 50 -7.99 -1.85 -27.44
CA SER A 50 -9.36 -1.45 -27.08
C SER A 50 -9.31 -0.50 -25.88
N TRP A 51 -8.65 -0.89 -24.79
CA TRP A 51 -8.63 -0.10 -23.55
C TRP A 51 -8.08 1.32 -23.74
N GLN A 52 -7.04 1.46 -24.56
CA GLN A 52 -6.44 2.76 -24.87
C GLN A 52 -7.38 3.70 -25.64
N ARG A 53 -8.33 3.16 -26.40
CA ARG A 53 -9.34 3.95 -27.14
C ARG A 53 -10.53 4.36 -26.27
N ARG A 54 -10.67 3.76 -25.09
CA ARG A 54 -11.79 3.97 -24.16
C ARG A 54 -11.37 4.65 -22.85
N PRO A 55 -10.69 5.83 -22.88
CA PRO A 55 -10.24 6.49 -21.66
C PRO A 55 -11.39 7.14 -20.87
N GLY A 56 -12.60 7.22 -21.44
CA GLY A 56 -13.69 8.06 -20.94
C GLY A 56 -13.47 9.55 -21.22
N PRO A 57 -14.40 10.41 -20.78
CA PRO A 57 -14.22 11.86 -20.85
C PRO A 57 -12.91 12.31 -20.19
N LYS A 58 -12.24 13.27 -20.82
CA LYS A 58 -11.01 13.85 -20.27
C LYS A 58 -11.38 14.81 -19.14
N ARG A 59 -11.32 14.31 -17.90
CA ARG A 59 -11.41 15.16 -16.71
C ARG A 59 -10.10 15.87 -16.39
N VAL A 60 -10.22 17.10 -15.92
CA VAL A 60 -9.16 17.93 -15.39
C VAL A 60 -9.11 17.77 -13.87
N VAL A 61 -7.92 17.52 -13.35
CA VAL A 61 -7.71 17.44 -11.90
C VAL A 61 -7.64 18.86 -11.34
N VAL A 62 -8.49 19.19 -10.38
CA VAL A 62 -8.35 20.42 -9.58
C VAL A 62 -7.22 20.20 -8.58
N ASP A 63 -6.26 21.13 -8.50
CA ASP A 63 -5.08 21.03 -7.61
C ASP A 63 -5.44 21.29 -6.14
N GLN A 64 -6.38 20.49 -5.62
CA GLN A 64 -6.85 20.55 -4.24
C GLN A 64 -7.07 19.14 -3.68
N VAL A 65 -7.15 19.03 -2.36
CA VAL A 65 -7.67 17.83 -1.67
C VAL A 65 -8.78 18.23 -0.72
N CYS A 66 -9.89 17.50 -0.74
CA CYS A 66 -11.01 17.70 0.17
C CYS A 66 -10.99 16.64 1.27
N LEU A 67 -11.04 17.07 2.53
CA LEU A 67 -11.18 16.20 3.70
C LEU A 67 -12.64 16.19 4.17
N VAL A 68 -13.18 15.00 4.39
CA VAL A 68 -14.56 14.77 4.87
C VAL A 68 -14.54 13.92 6.15
N PRO A 69 -15.48 14.12 7.09
CA PRO A 69 -15.46 13.42 8.37
C PRO A 69 -16.03 12.00 8.34
N ASP A 70 -16.87 11.67 7.36
CA ASP A 70 -17.64 10.41 7.33
C ASP A 70 -18.10 10.05 5.91
N PHE A 71 -18.68 8.86 5.78
CA PHE A 71 -19.19 8.33 4.50
C PHE A 71 -20.35 9.15 3.91
N ALA A 72 -21.26 9.66 4.74
CA ALA A 72 -22.38 10.47 4.25
C ALA A 72 -21.88 11.77 3.60
N THR A 73 -20.94 12.45 4.26
CA THR A 73 -20.30 13.67 3.74
C THR A 73 -19.42 13.35 2.54
N PHE A 74 -18.80 12.16 2.51
CA PHE A 74 -18.06 11.68 1.35
C PHE A 74 -18.94 11.55 0.09
N LEU A 75 -20.17 11.01 0.21
CA LEU A 75 -21.09 10.92 -0.93
C LEU A 75 -21.49 12.32 -1.46
N GLU A 76 -21.74 13.28 -0.57
CA GLU A 76 -22.01 14.66 -0.99
C GLU A 76 -20.82 15.30 -1.69
N ALA A 77 -19.60 15.06 -1.19
CA ALA A 77 -18.38 15.55 -1.85
C ALA A 77 -18.16 14.89 -3.21
N ILE A 78 -18.38 13.58 -3.35
CA ILE A 78 -18.28 12.86 -4.64
C ILE A 78 -19.28 13.42 -5.66
N ALA A 79 -20.50 13.74 -5.22
CA ALA A 79 -21.53 14.32 -6.07
C ALA A 79 -21.16 15.73 -6.61
N THR A 80 -20.08 16.35 -6.14
CA THR A 80 -19.56 17.62 -6.68
C THR A 80 -18.54 17.45 -7.81
N TRP A 81 -18.06 16.23 -8.05
CA TRP A 81 -17.36 15.93 -9.30
C TRP A 81 -18.34 16.07 -10.47
N ASP A 82 -17.81 16.28 -11.68
CA ASP A 82 -18.60 16.30 -12.91
C ASP A 82 -17.83 15.61 -14.05
N GLU A 83 -18.37 15.62 -15.27
CA GLU A 83 -17.70 15.02 -16.43
C GLU A 83 -16.37 15.70 -16.82
N GLU A 84 -16.11 16.92 -16.32
CA GLU A 84 -14.95 17.74 -16.69
C GLU A 84 -13.93 17.90 -15.55
N HIS A 85 -14.35 17.80 -14.28
CA HIS A 85 -13.58 18.17 -13.11
C HIS A 85 -13.72 17.14 -11.99
N TYR A 86 -12.59 16.87 -11.34
CA TYR A 86 -12.52 16.00 -10.17
C TYR A 86 -11.25 16.31 -9.36
N PHE A 87 -11.24 15.87 -8.11
CA PHE A 87 -10.13 16.11 -7.17
C PHE A 87 -10.15 15.08 -6.06
N PRO A 88 -9.02 14.75 -5.42
CA PRO A 88 -9.00 13.79 -4.34
C PRO A 88 -9.91 14.18 -3.16
N ILE A 89 -10.68 13.22 -2.68
CA ILE A 89 -11.51 13.33 -1.47
C ILE A 89 -11.08 12.22 -0.50
N LEU A 90 -10.72 12.57 0.73
CA LEU A 90 -10.29 11.61 1.75
C LEU A 90 -11.20 11.69 2.97
N ILE A 91 -11.56 10.55 3.52
CA ILE A 91 -12.18 10.48 4.85
C ILE A 91 -11.07 10.69 5.89
N ASP A 92 -11.32 11.59 6.84
CA ASP A 92 -10.34 12.07 7.81
C ASP A 92 -9.72 10.91 8.61
N ASP A 93 -8.46 10.63 8.31
CA ASP A 93 -7.63 9.58 8.93
C ASP A 93 -6.19 10.07 8.88
N ILE A 94 -5.57 10.33 10.03
CA ILE A 94 -4.24 10.97 10.05
C ILE A 94 -3.20 10.11 9.35
N GLU A 95 -3.19 8.81 9.60
CA GLU A 95 -2.12 7.92 9.12
C GLU A 95 -2.07 7.85 7.58
N LEU A 96 -3.20 7.60 6.92
CA LEU A 96 -3.28 7.44 5.47
C LEU A 96 -3.43 8.78 4.75
N THR A 97 -4.16 9.75 5.33
CA THR A 97 -4.34 11.08 4.71
C THR A 97 -3.01 11.77 4.52
N PHE A 98 -2.13 11.75 5.53
CA PHE A 98 -0.84 12.44 5.46
C PHE A 98 0.09 11.81 4.41
N LYS A 99 0.06 10.49 4.27
CA LYS A 99 0.78 9.77 3.20
C LYS A 99 0.32 10.23 1.83
N PHE A 100 -1.00 10.30 1.60
CA PHE A 100 -1.56 10.79 0.34
C PHE A 100 -1.18 12.25 0.07
N LEU A 101 -1.37 13.14 1.05
CA LEU A 101 -1.10 14.57 0.92
C LEU A 101 0.35 14.86 0.56
N ARG A 102 1.31 14.16 1.18
CA ARG A 102 2.74 14.28 0.82
C ARG A 102 3.04 13.81 -0.60
N ALA A 103 2.39 12.74 -1.06
CA ALA A 103 2.60 12.21 -2.39
C ALA A 103 1.96 13.11 -3.47
N PHE A 104 0.73 13.58 -3.23
CA PHE A 104 -0.05 14.41 -4.15
C PHE A 104 0.45 15.86 -4.20
N GLN A 105 0.90 16.43 -3.07
CA GLN A 105 1.37 17.81 -2.96
C GLN A 105 0.35 18.83 -3.51
N PRO A 106 -0.84 18.95 -2.89
CA PRO A 106 -1.89 19.84 -3.38
C PRO A 106 -1.54 21.32 -3.21
N ALA A 107 -2.02 22.18 -4.10
CA ALA A 107 -1.95 23.63 -3.92
C ALA A 107 -2.90 24.13 -2.81
N ARG A 108 -4.02 23.42 -2.57
CA ARG A 108 -5.00 23.77 -1.54
C ARG A 108 -5.54 22.51 -0.85
N ILE A 109 -5.70 22.55 0.48
CA ILE A 109 -6.44 21.50 1.20
C ILE A 109 -7.65 22.17 1.84
N VAL A 110 -8.82 21.59 1.63
CA VAL A 110 -10.11 22.10 2.09
C VAL A 110 -10.82 21.07 2.94
N ARG A 111 -11.74 21.53 3.78
CA ARG A 111 -12.75 20.70 4.43
C ARG A 111 -14.06 20.92 3.70
N PHE A 112 -14.83 19.85 3.53
CA PHE A 112 -16.18 19.99 3.00
C PHE A 112 -17.04 20.87 3.93
N PRO A 113 -17.80 21.84 3.39
CA PRO A 113 -18.35 22.95 4.19
C PRO A 113 -19.41 22.55 5.21
N ARG A 114 -20.12 21.43 4.98
CA ARG A 114 -21.16 20.93 5.86
C ARG A 114 -20.89 19.47 6.21
N LYS A 115 -21.25 19.06 7.42
CA LYS A 115 -21.36 17.64 7.76
C LYS A 115 -22.73 17.14 7.29
N ALA A 116 -22.74 16.10 6.47
CA ALA A 116 -23.97 15.48 6.01
C ALA A 116 -24.72 14.80 7.16
N GLU A 117 -26.02 14.61 6.98
CA GLU A 117 -26.84 13.82 7.91
C GLU A 117 -26.56 12.32 7.72
N THR A 118 -26.71 11.56 8.80
CA THR A 118 -26.60 10.11 8.75
C THR A 118 -27.64 9.55 7.79
N ILE A 119 -27.21 8.62 6.92
CA ILE A 119 -28.08 8.02 5.92
C ILE A 119 -28.77 6.79 6.54
N PRO A 120 -30.11 6.68 6.47
CA PRO A 120 -30.82 5.46 6.85
C PRO A 120 -30.33 4.25 6.05
N ALA A 121 -30.19 3.08 6.68
CA ALA A 121 -29.58 1.90 6.07
C ALA A 121 -30.28 1.48 4.75
N ASP A 122 -31.60 1.57 4.69
CA ASP A 122 -32.43 1.27 3.51
C ASP A 122 -32.24 2.27 2.36
N GLN A 123 -31.65 3.43 2.63
CA GLN A 123 -31.41 4.50 1.65
C GLN A 123 -29.95 4.59 1.19
N VAL A 124 -29.02 3.88 1.84
CA VAL A 124 -27.58 3.93 1.53
C VAL A 124 -27.32 3.68 0.05
N TRP A 125 -27.88 2.60 -0.51
CA TRP A 125 -27.66 2.24 -1.90
C TRP A 125 -28.21 3.29 -2.89
N ALA A 126 -29.40 3.83 -2.62
CA ALA A 126 -29.98 4.88 -3.46
C ALA A 126 -29.10 6.15 -3.46
N ARG A 127 -28.54 6.53 -2.30
CA ARG A 127 -27.63 7.68 -2.19
C ARG A 127 -26.29 7.43 -2.89
N VAL A 128 -25.80 6.19 -2.89
CA VAL A 128 -24.63 5.76 -3.66
C VAL A 128 -24.86 5.94 -5.17
N LEU A 129 -25.96 5.41 -5.71
CA LEU A 129 -26.28 5.52 -7.14
C LEU A 129 -26.41 6.98 -7.58
N LEU A 130 -27.07 7.80 -6.76
CA LEU A 130 -27.19 9.23 -7.02
C LEU A 130 -25.83 9.94 -7.01
N ALA A 131 -24.96 9.69 -6.03
CA ALA A 131 -23.65 10.33 -5.95
C ALA A 131 -22.76 9.98 -7.15
N VAL A 132 -22.73 8.70 -7.55
CA VAL A 132 -21.98 8.23 -8.72
C VAL A 132 -22.54 8.84 -10.02
N GLY A 133 -23.87 8.85 -10.16
CA GLY A 133 -24.56 9.46 -11.29
C GLY A 133 -24.31 10.95 -11.44
N HIS A 134 -24.36 11.70 -10.33
CA HIS A 134 -24.04 13.12 -10.29
C HIS A 134 -22.59 13.38 -10.71
N ALA A 135 -21.65 12.57 -10.23
CA ALA A 135 -20.24 12.71 -10.56
C ALA A 135 -19.98 12.68 -12.09
N TRP A 136 -20.85 12.04 -12.87
CA TRP A 136 -20.74 11.92 -14.32
C TRP A 136 -21.52 12.97 -15.11
N SER A 137 -22.31 13.80 -14.45
CA SER A 137 -23.25 14.71 -15.09
C SER A 137 -22.65 16.11 -15.23
N LYS A 138 -23.05 16.88 -16.24
CA LYS A 138 -22.66 18.29 -16.36
C LYS A 138 -23.31 19.14 -15.27
N ASN A 139 -22.52 19.94 -14.57
CA ASN A 139 -23.00 20.88 -13.56
C ASN A 139 -23.82 22.06 -14.14
N SER A 140 -23.81 22.29 -15.46
CA SER A 140 -24.39 23.49 -16.09
C SER A 140 -25.88 23.41 -16.42
N GLU A 141 -26.53 22.25 -16.32
CA GLU A 141 -27.95 22.09 -16.65
C GLU A 141 -28.81 22.02 -15.38
N ALA A 142 -29.19 23.18 -14.86
CA ALA A 142 -30.10 23.28 -13.73
C ALA A 142 -31.41 22.51 -14.02
N GLY A 143 -31.65 21.42 -13.27
CA GLY A 143 -32.86 20.60 -13.38
C GLY A 143 -32.72 19.33 -14.21
N ALA A 144 -31.58 19.06 -14.85
CA ALA A 144 -31.33 17.76 -15.48
C ALA A 144 -31.19 16.66 -14.41
N ALA A 145 -31.86 15.52 -14.64
CA ALA A 145 -31.68 14.36 -13.77
C ALA A 145 -30.26 13.81 -13.92
N PRO A 146 -29.59 13.39 -12.83
CA PRO A 146 -28.28 12.76 -12.92
C PRO A 146 -28.34 11.48 -13.75
N LEU A 147 -27.21 11.14 -14.37
CA LEU A 147 -27.05 9.83 -15.02
C LEU A 147 -27.27 8.69 -14.01
N ALA A 148 -27.66 7.52 -14.49
CA ALA A 148 -27.88 6.36 -13.62
C ALA A 148 -26.53 5.72 -13.23
N GLY A 149 -26.18 5.76 -11.93
CA GLY A 149 -24.90 5.26 -11.42
C GLY A 149 -24.66 3.75 -11.57
N ASP A 150 -25.71 2.97 -11.85
CA ASP A 150 -25.68 1.51 -12.05
C ASP A 150 -25.67 1.11 -13.54
N ARG A 151 -25.60 2.08 -14.46
CA ARG A 151 -25.58 1.84 -15.90
C ARG A 151 -24.32 2.41 -16.53
N VAL A 152 -23.83 1.74 -17.58
CA VAL A 152 -22.75 2.28 -18.40
C VAL A 152 -23.20 3.64 -18.97
N PRO A 153 -22.49 4.75 -18.70
CA PRO A 153 -22.93 6.08 -19.09
C PRO A 153 -22.63 6.34 -20.58
N ARG A 154 -23.34 5.66 -21.48
CA ARG A 154 -23.12 5.71 -22.94
C ARG A 154 -23.19 7.12 -23.54
N ALA A 155 -23.92 8.03 -22.90
CA ALA A 155 -23.99 9.43 -23.30
C ALA A 155 -22.62 10.15 -23.27
N LEU A 156 -21.66 9.61 -22.49
CA LEU A 156 -20.30 10.13 -22.36
C LEU A 156 -19.32 9.55 -23.39
N GLY A 157 -19.78 8.67 -24.29
CA GLY A 157 -18.94 7.96 -25.26
C GLY A 157 -18.30 6.69 -24.69
N GLU A 158 -17.14 6.33 -25.22
CA GLU A 158 -16.41 5.13 -24.80
C GLU A 158 -15.71 5.32 -23.45
N THR A 159 -16.29 4.76 -22.39
CA THR A 159 -15.72 4.76 -21.03
C THR A 159 -14.84 3.52 -20.76
N PRO A 160 -13.96 3.58 -19.74
CA PRO A 160 -13.11 2.44 -19.37
C PRO A 160 -13.93 1.14 -19.17
N PRO A 161 -13.47 0.00 -19.74
CA PRO A 161 -14.30 -1.20 -19.83
C PRO A 161 -14.31 -1.96 -18.51
N GLY A 162 -15.24 -1.65 -17.62
CA GLY A 162 -15.39 -2.45 -16.42
C GLY A 162 -16.52 -2.00 -15.50
N VAL A 163 -16.66 -2.73 -14.40
CA VAL A 163 -17.72 -2.52 -13.41
C VAL A 163 -17.14 -2.58 -11.99
N VAL A 164 -17.82 -1.92 -11.06
CA VAL A 164 -17.52 -1.99 -9.63
C VAL A 164 -18.67 -2.69 -8.93
N LEU A 165 -18.40 -3.69 -8.12
CA LEU A 165 -19.42 -4.36 -7.33
C LEU A 165 -19.20 -4.07 -5.85
N SER A 166 -20.29 -3.87 -5.13
CA SER A 166 -20.30 -3.68 -3.68
C SER A 166 -21.65 -4.06 -3.09
N GLU A 167 -21.80 -3.90 -1.78
CA GLU A 167 -23.06 -4.06 -1.05
C GLU A 167 -23.19 -2.91 -0.01
N PRO A 168 -24.42 -2.60 0.45
CA PRO A 168 -24.66 -1.43 1.31
C PRO A 168 -23.84 -1.42 2.61
N ASP A 169 -23.59 -2.60 3.18
CA ASP A 169 -22.90 -2.76 4.45
C ASP A 169 -21.39 -3.01 4.28
N SER A 170 -20.86 -2.98 3.05
CA SER A 170 -19.44 -3.24 2.83
C SER A 170 -18.55 -2.19 3.53
N PRO A 171 -17.51 -2.61 4.27
CA PRO A 171 -16.52 -1.68 4.81
C PRO A 171 -15.76 -0.92 3.70
N SER A 172 -15.74 -1.45 2.46
CA SER A 172 -15.06 -0.87 1.31
C SER A 172 -15.97 -0.07 0.36
N LEU A 173 -17.25 0.14 0.71
CA LEU A 173 -18.23 0.84 -0.15
C LEU A 173 -17.77 2.26 -0.54
N ALA A 174 -17.15 3.00 0.38
CA ALA A 174 -16.66 4.35 0.10
C ALA A 174 -15.60 4.37 -1.01
N GLY A 175 -14.65 3.44 -0.98
CA GLY A 175 -13.68 3.27 -2.05
C GLY A 175 -14.29 2.73 -3.35
N ALA A 176 -15.33 1.88 -3.27
CA ALA A 176 -16.09 1.42 -4.44
C ALA A 176 -16.74 2.60 -5.18
N VAL A 177 -17.41 3.49 -4.44
CA VAL A 177 -18.00 4.73 -4.96
C VAL A 177 -16.94 5.61 -5.62
N ALA A 178 -15.78 5.78 -4.98
CA ALA A 178 -14.67 6.56 -5.55
C ALA A 178 -14.20 6.02 -6.90
N LEU A 179 -13.99 4.70 -7.02
CA LEU A 179 -13.55 4.07 -8.26
C LEU A 179 -14.64 4.13 -9.33
N ALA A 180 -15.89 3.82 -8.99
CA ALA A 180 -17.02 3.91 -9.92
C ALA A 180 -17.17 5.34 -10.49
N ALA A 181 -17.23 6.34 -9.59
CA ALA A 181 -17.32 7.74 -9.95
C ALA A 181 -16.11 8.20 -10.78
N GLY A 182 -14.89 7.84 -10.35
CA GLY A 182 -13.62 8.29 -10.95
C GLY A 182 -13.28 7.63 -12.28
N ARG A 183 -13.68 6.38 -12.49
CA ARG A 183 -13.41 5.58 -13.70
C ARG A 183 -14.59 5.54 -14.68
N PHE A 184 -15.71 6.20 -14.39
CA PHE A 184 -16.94 6.12 -15.19
C PHE A 184 -17.46 4.69 -15.36
N GLN A 185 -17.41 3.91 -14.28
CA GLN A 185 -17.84 2.52 -14.24
C GLN A 185 -19.15 2.39 -13.44
N PRO A 186 -20.14 1.60 -13.91
CA PRO A 186 -21.33 1.35 -13.12
C PRO A 186 -20.98 0.68 -11.79
N ILE A 187 -21.64 1.12 -10.72
CA ILE A 187 -21.61 0.45 -9.43
C ILE A 187 -22.82 -0.47 -9.30
N LEU A 188 -22.57 -1.77 -9.11
CA LEU A 188 -23.59 -2.80 -9.06
C LEU A 188 -23.72 -3.35 -7.65
N ARG A 189 -24.96 -3.59 -7.23
CA ARG A 189 -25.28 -4.23 -5.96
C ARG A 189 -25.16 -5.73 -6.12
N TRP A 190 -24.36 -6.35 -5.28
CA TRP A 190 -24.26 -7.81 -5.23
C TRP A 190 -24.29 -8.28 -3.78
N ASP A 191 -25.49 -8.62 -3.30
CA ASP A 191 -25.71 -9.12 -1.95
C ASP A 191 -25.41 -10.62 -1.91
N VAL A 192 -24.47 -11.00 -1.04
CA VAL A 192 -24.03 -12.39 -0.86
C VAL A 192 -24.02 -12.70 0.62
N GLU A 193 -24.60 -13.83 1.03
CA GLU A 193 -24.66 -14.22 2.45
C GLU A 193 -23.29 -14.63 3.04
N LYS A 194 -22.37 -15.06 2.17
CA LYS A 194 -21.02 -15.51 2.55
C LYS A 194 -20.09 -14.31 2.71
N THR A 195 -19.18 -14.43 3.67
CA THR A 195 -18.24 -13.38 4.11
C THR A 195 -16.80 -13.66 3.65
N PHE A 196 -15.89 -12.70 3.84
CA PHE A 196 -14.46 -12.85 3.51
C PHE A 196 -13.80 -14.08 4.16
N GLY A 197 -14.23 -14.43 5.38
CA GLY A 197 -13.69 -15.56 6.15
C GLY A 197 -14.16 -16.93 5.66
N ASP A 198 -15.23 -17.00 4.87
CA ASP A 198 -15.78 -18.25 4.38
C ASP A 198 -14.88 -18.87 3.29
N VAL A 199 -14.70 -20.18 3.36
CA VAL A 199 -14.04 -20.97 2.32
C VAL A 199 -15.09 -21.78 1.58
N LEU A 200 -15.33 -21.41 0.32
CA LEU A 200 -16.34 -22.08 -0.50
C LEU A 200 -15.89 -23.48 -0.93
N SER A 201 -16.83 -24.39 -1.10
CA SER A 201 -16.62 -25.58 -1.93
C SER A 201 -16.46 -25.20 -3.41
N TYR A 202 -15.98 -26.14 -4.24
CA TYR A 202 -15.82 -25.90 -5.67
C TYR A 202 -17.13 -25.52 -6.36
N ASP A 203 -18.22 -26.21 -6.02
CA ASP A 203 -19.53 -25.98 -6.64
C ASP A 203 -20.13 -24.64 -6.15
N GLU A 204 -20.08 -24.35 -4.86
CA GLU A 204 -20.50 -23.04 -4.31
C GLU A 204 -19.72 -21.88 -4.97
N ALA A 205 -18.42 -22.04 -5.19
CA ALA A 205 -17.60 -21.01 -5.84
C ALA A 205 -18.01 -20.79 -7.30
N ARG A 206 -18.35 -21.86 -8.04
CA ARG A 206 -18.82 -21.73 -9.43
C ARG A 206 -20.21 -21.12 -9.51
N GLU A 207 -21.12 -21.52 -8.63
CA GLU A 207 -22.46 -20.94 -8.54
C GLU A 207 -22.38 -19.45 -8.20
N LEU A 208 -21.55 -19.07 -7.24
CA LEU A 208 -21.36 -17.68 -6.87
C LEU A 208 -20.70 -16.87 -8.00
N ALA A 209 -19.70 -17.43 -8.68
CA ALA A 209 -19.08 -16.79 -9.85
C ALA A 209 -20.06 -16.64 -11.03
N ALA A 210 -20.97 -17.60 -11.23
CA ALA A 210 -22.02 -17.50 -12.25
C ALA A 210 -23.08 -16.44 -11.89
N SER A 211 -23.46 -16.33 -10.61
CA SER A 211 -24.34 -15.26 -10.11
C SER A 211 -23.71 -13.88 -10.34
N PHE A 212 -22.41 -13.75 -10.05
CA PHE A 212 -21.64 -12.55 -10.37
C PHE A 212 -21.67 -12.22 -11.86
N GLU A 213 -21.38 -13.21 -12.72
CA GLU A 213 -21.35 -13.04 -14.17
C GLU A 213 -22.71 -12.60 -14.71
N SER A 214 -23.80 -13.19 -14.20
CA SER A 214 -25.17 -12.77 -14.53
C SER A 214 -25.42 -11.29 -14.19
N LYS A 215 -24.97 -10.82 -13.02
CA LYS A 215 -25.10 -9.40 -12.63
C LYS A 215 -24.35 -8.47 -13.56
N VAL A 216 -23.16 -8.87 -14.02
CA VAL A 216 -22.41 -8.09 -15.01
C VAL A 216 -23.16 -8.07 -16.35
N GLY A 217 -23.63 -9.22 -16.82
CA GLY A 217 -24.37 -9.35 -18.09
C GLY A 217 -25.66 -8.51 -18.16
N ASP A 218 -26.36 -8.34 -17.02
CA ASP A 218 -27.56 -7.48 -16.91
C ASP A 218 -27.25 -5.98 -17.13
N CYS A 219 -26.01 -5.56 -16.89
CA CYS A 219 -25.56 -4.17 -17.04
C CYS A 219 -24.77 -3.94 -18.34
N VAL A 220 -23.88 -4.88 -18.69
CA VAL A 220 -22.94 -4.79 -19.81
C VAL A 220 -23.13 -5.99 -20.74
N PRO A 221 -23.89 -5.87 -21.84
CA PRO A 221 -24.20 -7.02 -22.70
C PRO A 221 -22.99 -7.61 -23.44
N SER A 222 -21.97 -6.80 -23.74
CA SER A 222 -20.73 -7.26 -24.38
C SER A 222 -19.64 -7.39 -23.31
N TYR A 223 -19.46 -8.60 -22.78
CA TYR A 223 -18.51 -8.86 -21.70
C TYR A 223 -17.79 -10.22 -21.82
N ASN A 224 -17.96 -10.97 -22.92
CA ASN A 224 -17.66 -12.41 -22.95
C ASN A 224 -16.22 -12.74 -23.34
N ARG A 225 -15.40 -11.75 -23.71
CA ARG A 225 -13.99 -11.90 -24.07
C ARG A 225 -13.22 -10.62 -23.79
N LEU A 226 -11.90 -10.72 -23.69
CA LEU A 226 -11.04 -9.56 -23.55
C LEU A 226 -11.17 -8.60 -24.75
N GLY A 227 -11.31 -7.32 -24.46
CA GLY A 227 -11.47 -6.22 -25.41
C GLY A 227 -12.92 -5.77 -25.60
N ASP A 228 -13.88 -6.42 -24.94
CA ASP A 228 -15.30 -6.07 -24.94
C ASP A 228 -15.57 -4.82 -24.04
N ASP A 229 -16.83 -4.60 -23.65
CA ASP A 229 -17.25 -3.44 -22.83
C ASP A 229 -16.98 -3.61 -21.33
N CYS A 230 -16.55 -4.80 -20.91
CA CYS A 230 -16.15 -5.08 -19.53
C CYS A 230 -14.97 -6.06 -19.48
N ASP A 231 -13.78 -5.54 -19.22
CA ASP A 231 -12.54 -6.32 -19.07
C ASP A 231 -11.95 -6.22 -17.66
N PHE A 232 -12.54 -5.40 -16.79
CA PHE A 232 -12.06 -5.17 -15.42
C PHE A 232 -13.22 -5.18 -14.44
N VAL A 233 -13.05 -5.89 -13.33
CA VAL A 233 -14.05 -5.93 -12.27
C VAL A 233 -13.41 -5.61 -10.92
N THR A 234 -14.00 -4.63 -10.23
CA THR A 234 -13.59 -4.29 -8.86
C THR A 234 -14.52 -4.97 -7.88
N LEU A 235 -13.96 -5.78 -6.98
CA LEU A 235 -14.67 -6.42 -5.88
C LEU A 235 -14.48 -5.58 -4.62
N ALA A 236 -15.55 -4.96 -4.12
CA ALA A 236 -15.52 -4.12 -2.93
C ALA A 236 -16.68 -4.48 -2.00
N GLY A 237 -16.80 -5.77 -1.69
CA GLY A 237 -17.76 -6.34 -0.73
C GLY A 237 -17.04 -7.27 0.27
N ASP A 238 -17.74 -7.63 1.33
CA ASP A 238 -17.29 -8.64 2.29
C ASP A 238 -17.62 -10.04 1.75
N TRP A 239 -16.92 -10.46 0.70
CA TRP A 239 -17.18 -11.74 0.02
C TRP A 239 -16.03 -12.72 0.13
N PRO A 240 -16.29 -14.03 0.00
CA PRO A 240 -15.29 -15.09 0.12
C PRO A 240 -14.02 -14.79 -0.64
N TYR A 241 -12.91 -14.98 0.04
CA TYR A 241 -11.58 -14.78 -0.54
C TYR A 241 -11.05 -16.07 -1.19
N ARG A 242 -11.55 -17.23 -0.75
CA ARG A 242 -11.00 -18.56 -1.06
C ARG A 242 -12.07 -19.57 -1.42
N TYR A 243 -11.66 -20.57 -2.18
CA TYR A 243 -12.44 -21.78 -2.38
C TYR A 243 -11.55 -23.03 -2.44
N ASN A 244 -12.12 -24.17 -2.09
CA ASN A 244 -11.48 -25.47 -2.22
C ASN A 244 -11.69 -26.00 -3.65
N PRO A 245 -10.61 -26.31 -4.41
CA PRO A 245 -10.75 -26.93 -5.72
C PRO A 245 -11.28 -28.36 -5.60
N GLN A 246 -11.82 -28.90 -6.70
CA GLN A 246 -12.35 -30.27 -6.75
C GLN A 246 -11.29 -31.33 -6.37
N SER A 247 -10.02 -31.10 -6.72
CA SER A 247 -8.90 -31.90 -6.24
C SER A 247 -8.25 -31.22 -5.03
N GLY A 248 -8.39 -31.83 -3.85
CA GLY A 248 -7.80 -31.31 -2.61
C GLY A 248 -6.26 -31.25 -2.58
N GLN A 249 -5.58 -31.92 -3.52
CA GLN A 249 -4.11 -31.95 -3.57
C GLN A 249 -3.47 -30.58 -3.85
N GLU A 250 -4.21 -29.66 -4.48
CA GLU A 250 -3.71 -28.33 -4.82
C GLU A 250 -3.87 -27.33 -3.67
N GLY A 251 -4.68 -27.61 -2.65
CA GLY A 251 -5.07 -26.63 -1.62
C GLY A 251 -5.97 -25.50 -2.15
N PRO A 252 -6.37 -24.56 -1.28
CA PRO A 252 -7.30 -23.48 -1.64
C PRO A 252 -6.84 -22.60 -2.81
N LYS A 253 -7.79 -22.13 -3.63
CA LYS A 253 -7.62 -21.21 -4.77
C LYS A 253 -8.33 -19.88 -4.53
N ALA A 254 -7.85 -18.83 -5.19
CA ALA A 254 -8.36 -17.48 -5.00
C ALA A 254 -9.70 -17.33 -5.73
N PHE A 255 -10.74 -16.95 -4.98
CA PHE A 255 -12.04 -16.68 -5.58
C PHE A 255 -11.95 -15.50 -6.58
N ASP A 256 -11.13 -14.49 -6.26
CA ASP A 256 -10.82 -13.33 -7.11
C ASP A 256 -10.18 -13.70 -8.45
N ASP A 257 -9.57 -14.88 -8.58
CA ASP A 257 -9.06 -15.39 -9.85
C ASP A 257 -9.99 -16.37 -10.55
N LEU A 258 -11.01 -16.87 -9.89
CA LEU A 258 -12.13 -17.54 -10.55
C LEU A 258 -13.03 -16.52 -11.27
N ILE A 259 -13.27 -15.36 -10.65
CA ILE A 259 -14.05 -14.27 -11.22
C ILE A 259 -13.41 -13.73 -12.52
N GLY A 260 -14.27 -13.44 -13.51
CA GLY A 260 -13.85 -12.93 -14.82
C GLY A 260 -13.42 -14.01 -15.82
N ARG A 261 -13.83 -15.28 -15.60
CA ARG A 261 -13.47 -16.42 -16.46
C ARG A 261 -14.69 -17.21 -16.90
N SER A 262 -14.77 -17.50 -18.20
CA SER A 262 -15.91 -18.19 -18.80
C SER A 262 -16.08 -19.59 -18.21
N GLY A 263 -17.22 -19.82 -17.55
CA GLY A 263 -17.54 -21.10 -16.89
C GLY A 263 -16.57 -21.53 -15.77
N GLY A 264 -15.71 -20.61 -15.29
CA GLY A 264 -14.62 -20.89 -14.36
C GLY A 264 -13.38 -21.53 -14.99
N GLY A 265 -13.26 -21.53 -16.32
CA GLY A 265 -12.19 -22.16 -17.07
C GLY A 265 -10.94 -21.29 -17.27
N ARG A 266 -10.09 -21.67 -18.24
CA ARG A 266 -8.86 -20.91 -18.58
C ARG A 266 -9.17 -19.59 -19.28
N MET A 267 -10.24 -19.53 -20.08
CA MET A 267 -10.59 -18.35 -20.87
C MET A 267 -11.03 -17.22 -19.95
N ARG A 268 -10.50 -16.02 -20.21
CA ARG A 268 -10.74 -14.83 -19.41
C ARG A 268 -11.57 -13.85 -20.22
N TRP A 269 -12.53 -13.24 -19.53
CA TRP A 269 -13.29 -12.12 -20.05
C TRP A 269 -13.09 -10.85 -19.21
N ALA A 270 -12.66 -10.96 -17.95
CA ALA A 270 -12.22 -9.83 -17.16
C ALA A 270 -11.08 -10.14 -16.17
N PHE A 271 -10.40 -9.09 -15.71
CA PHE A 271 -9.45 -9.11 -14.63
C PHE A 271 -10.07 -8.57 -13.34
N GLY A 272 -10.03 -9.36 -12.28
CA GLY A 272 -10.52 -8.98 -10.95
C GLY A 272 -9.46 -8.28 -10.10
N GLY A 273 -9.84 -7.17 -9.48
CA GLY A 273 -9.10 -6.53 -8.38
C GLY A 273 -10.00 -6.36 -7.16
N ARG A 274 -9.47 -6.63 -5.96
CA ARG A 274 -10.22 -6.50 -4.71
C ARG A 274 -9.83 -5.25 -3.95
N LEU A 275 -10.80 -4.42 -3.63
CA LEU A 275 -10.63 -3.35 -2.67
C LEU A 275 -10.90 -3.89 -1.26
N ILE A 276 -10.01 -3.60 -0.32
CA ILE A 276 -10.09 -4.07 1.06
C ILE A 276 -9.92 -2.90 2.03
N GLY A 277 -10.40 -3.09 3.25
CA GLY A 277 -10.27 -2.18 4.38
C GLY A 277 -11.51 -1.33 4.61
N GLU A 278 -11.54 -0.70 5.77
CA GLU A 278 -12.59 0.23 6.18
C GLU A 278 -12.69 1.46 5.27
N ALA A 279 -13.71 2.29 5.49
CA ALA A 279 -14.03 3.42 4.63
C ALA A 279 -12.83 4.35 4.34
N SER A 280 -12.04 4.73 5.35
CA SER A 280 -10.86 5.59 5.14
C SER A 280 -9.77 4.90 4.32
N ALA A 281 -9.50 3.63 4.59
CA ALA A 281 -8.46 2.88 3.91
C ALA A 281 -8.86 2.53 2.46
N SER A 282 -10.11 2.14 2.20
CA SER A 282 -10.61 1.89 0.86
C SER A 282 -10.62 3.16 0.00
N VAL A 283 -11.04 4.31 0.56
CA VAL A 283 -10.96 5.63 -0.11
C VAL A 283 -9.52 6.02 -0.37
N TYR A 284 -8.61 5.88 0.60
CA TYR A 284 -7.18 6.13 0.40
C TYR A 284 -6.65 5.34 -0.81
N ARG A 285 -6.98 4.04 -0.90
CA ARG A 285 -6.52 3.17 -1.99
C ARG A 285 -7.08 3.62 -3.34
N ALA A 286 -8.38 3.93 -3.40
CA ALA A 286 -9.02 4.44 -4.59
C ALA A 286 -8.41 5.78 -5.06
N MET A 287 -8.24 6.74 -4.14
CA MET A 287 -7.65 8.04 -4.45
C MET A 287 -6.19 7.90 -4.89
N CYS A 288 -5.40 7.03 -4.26
CA CYS A 288 -4.05 6.73 -4.72
C CYS A 288 -4.05 6.23 -6.17
N SER A 289 -4.93 5.29 -6.51
CA SER A 289 -5.03 4.76 -7.87
C SER A 289 -5.45 5.81 -8.91
N LEU A 290 -6.38 6.70 -8.54
CA LEU A 290 -6.92 7.72 -9.45
C LEU A 290 -5.95 8.88 -9.69
N PHE A 291 -5.17 9.26 -8.68
CA PHE A 291 -4.46 10.54 -8.67
C PHE A 291 -2.93 10.46 -8.52
N LEU A 292 -2.39 9.31 -8.12
CA LEU A 292 -0.94 9.15 -7.93
C LEU A 292 -0.32 8.29 -9.03
N GLN A 293 0.96 8.56 -9.28
CA GLN A 293 1.82 7.77 -10.15
C GLN A 293 3.17 7.53 -9.44
N PRO A 294 3.77 6.34 -9.57
CA PRO A 294 5.08 6.07 -8.98
C PRO A 294 6.14 7.04 -9.51
N LYS A 295 6.90 7.66 -8.60
CA LYS A 295 8.03 8.53 -8.95
C LYS A 295 9.37 7.80 -9.01
N SER A 296 9.44 6.60 -8.43
CA SER A 296 10.62 5.72 -8.44
C SER A 296 10.18 4.28 -8.17
N ALA A 297 11.03 3.33 -8.57
CA ALA A 297 10.84 1.92 -8.30
C ALA A 297 11.97 1.32 -7.46
N LEU A 298 11.63 0.31 -6.66
CA LEU A 298 12.58 -0.57 -5.98
C LEU A 298 12.37 -2.01 -6.43
N LEU A 299 13.46 -2.69 -6.81
CA LEU A 299 13.46 -4.11 -7.13
C LEU A 299 14.41 -4.84 -6.17
N MET A 300 13.89 -5.84 -5.45
CA MET A 300 14.63 -6.70 -4.53
C MET A 300 14.64 -8.13 -5.07
N ASN A 301 15.80 -8.58 -5.55
CA ASN A 301 16.02 -9.94 -6.02
C ASN A 301 16.75 -10.79 -4.98
N THR A 302 16.04 -11.68 -4.30
CA THR A 302 16.60 -12.59 -3.28
C THR A 302 16.95 -13.96 -3.85
N TYR A 303 16.58 -14.27 -5.09
CA TYR A 303 16.86 -15.56 -5.70
C TYR A 303 18.29 -15.64 -6.26
N ASP A 304 18.87 -16.84 -6.21
CA ASP A 304 20.17 -17.11 -6.82
C ASP A 304 20.05 -17.20 -8.34
N GLU A 305 20.61 -16.21 -9.03
CA GLU A 305 20.59 -16.12 -10.50
C GLU A 305 21.44 -17.22 -11.17
N LYS A 306 22.28 -17.97 -10.43
CA LYS A 306 23.06 -19.09 -10.97
C LYS A 306 22.23 -20.35 -11.18
N ASP A 307 21.12 -20.50 -10.46
CA ASP A 307 20.20 -21.61 -10.63
C ASP A 307 19.20 -21.28 -11.76
N ARG A 308 19.20 -22.13 -12.79
CA ARG A 308 18.38 -21.98 -13.99
C ARG A 308 16.88 -21.91 -13.70
N THR A 309 16.42 -22.55 -12.62
CA THR A 309 15.01 -22.49 -12.22
C THR A 309 14.61 -21.07 -11.82
N TRP A 310 15.49 -20.35 -11.14
CA TRP A 310 15.19 -19.03 -10.58
C TRP A 310 15.66 -17.88 -11.47
N SER A 311 16.60 -18.12 -12.40
CA SER A 311 17.16 -17.07 -13.27
C SER A 311 16.09 -16.36 -14.12
N THR A 312 15.00 -17.03 -14.49
CA THR A 312 13.87 -16.41 -15.21
C THR A 312 13.14 -15.35 -14.38
N TYR A 313 13.25 -15.42 -13.05
CA TYR A 313 12.66 -14.49 -12.11
C TYR A 313 13.66 -13.44 -11.61
N ALA A 314 14.88 -13.42 -12.16
CA ALA A 314 15.83 -12.36 -11.89
C ALA A 314 15.26 -11.00 -12.33
N MET A 315 15.57 -9.96 -11.56
CA MET A 315 14.98 -8.63 -11.77
C MET A 315 15.88 -7.68 -12.58
N ARG A 316 17.00 -8.18 -13.11
CA ARG A 316 17.98 -7.35 -13.83
C ARG A 316 17.40 -6.70 -15.08
N ASP A 317 16.74 -7.47 -15.93
CA ASP A 317 16.17 -6.92 -17.17
C ASP A 317 14.90 -6.11 -16.90
N ALA A 318 14.11 -6.49 -15.89
CA ALA A 318 13.01 -5.68 -15.38
C ALA A 318 13.48 -4.30 -14.90
N SER A 319 14.59 -4.24 -14.16
CA SER A 319 15.21 -3.00 -13.72
C SER A 319 15.66 -2.14 -14.89
N ARG A 320 16.30 -2.72 -15.92
CA ARG A 320 16.72 -1.99 -17.12
C ARG A 320 15.55 -1.37 -17.86
N ARG A 321 14.44 -2.11 -17.99
CA ARG A 321 13.19 -1.67 -18.60
C ARG A 321 12.55 -0.52 -17.84
N LEU A 322 12.25 -0.73 -16.55
CA LEU A 322 11.62 0.30 -15.71
C LEU A 322 12.48 1.58 -15.57
N SER A 323 13.80 1.49 -15.71
CA SER A 323 14.70 2.66 -15.73
C SER A 323 14.44 3.62 -16.89
N GLN A 324 13.72 3.18 -17.93
CA GLN A 324 13.26 4.05 -19.02
C GLN A 324 12.04 4.91 -18.61
N LEU A 325 11.32 4.49 -17.58
CA LEU A 325 10.09 5.14 -17.11
C LEU A 325 10.33 6.02 -15.88
N MET A 326 11.18 5.57 -14.96
CA MET A 326 11.43 6.21 -13.67
C MET A 326 12.78 5.80 -13.07
N PRO A 327 13.33 6.54 -12.09
CA PRO A 327 14.49 6.09 -11.32
C PRO A 327 14.26 4.73 -10.65
N VAL A 328 15.24 3.84 -10.72
CA VAL A 328 15.18 2.48 -10.18
C VAL A 328 16.30 2.19 -9.18
N THR A 329 15.95 1.67 -8.01
CA THR A 329 16.88 1.04 -7.06
C THR A 329 16.79 -0.47 -7.19
N HIS A 330 17.88 -1.14 -7.57
CA HIS A 330 17.93 -2.60 -7.69
C HIS A 330 18.96 -3.22 -6.75
N ARG A 331 18.49 -4.15 -5.91
CA ARG A 331 19.27 -4.93 -4.94
C ARG A 331 19.23 -6.41 -5.32
N SER A 332 20.39 -7.05 -5.36
CA SER A 332 20.54 -8.47 -5.68
C SER A 332 21.81 -9.04 -5.02
N GLY A 333 21.90 -10.37 -4.94
CA GLY A 333 23.02 -11.07 -4.30
C GLY A 333 23.20 -10.64 -2.85
N ASP A 334 24.44 -10.42 -2.41
CA ASP A 334 24.75 -10.01 -1.03
C ASP A 334 24.14 -8.66 -0.61
N ARG A 335 23.60 -7.88 -1.56
CA ARG A 335 22.89 -6.63 -1.27
C ARG A 335 21.39 -6.83 -1.03
N ALA A 336 20.86 -8.05 -1.21
CA ALA A 336 19.47 -8.41 -0.96
C ALA A 336 19.28 -9.19 0.37
N ASN A 337 20.15 -8.92 1.34
CA ASN A 337 20.04 -9.39 2.72
C ASN A 337 19.25 -8.39 3.59
N LEU A 338 19.05 -8.70 4.88
CA LEU A 338 18.32 -7.86 5.82
C LEU A 338 18.90 -6.45 5.97
N ALA A 339 20.23 -6.31 6.03
CA ALA A 339 20.87 -5.00 6.08
C ALA A 339 20.61 -4.18 4.80
N GLY A 340 20.61 -4.82 3.63
CA GLY A 340 20.27 -4.21 2.34
C GLY A 340 18.80 -3.84 2.21
N TRP A 341 17.90 -4.62 2.82
CA TRP A 341 16.48 -4.30 2.98
C TRP A 341 16.30 -2.98 3.74
N HIS A 342 16.85 -2.91 4.96
CA HIS A 342 16.81 -1.70 5.79
C HIS A 342 17.48 -0.50 5.11
N GLN A 343 18.65 -0.69 4.48
CA GLN A 343 19.30 0.39 3.73
C GLN A 343 18.40 0.97 2.61
N SER A 344 17.53 0.16 2.02
CA SER A 344 16.72 0.59 0.89
C SER A 344 15.41 1.26 1.30
N PHE A 345 14.94 1.01 2.52
CA PHE A 345 13.65 1.47 3.00
C PHE A 345 13.69 2.38 4.22
N ASP A 346 14.79 2.43 4.98
CA ASP A 346 14.80 3.13 6.25
C ASP A 346 14.75 4.67 6.11
N PRO A 347 14.02 5.37 7.01
CA PRO A 347 13.04 4.84 7.96
C PRO A 347 11.64 4.61 7.34
N VAL A 348 11.43 5.07 6.11
CA VAL A 348 10.16 5.05 5.38
C VAL A 348 10.43 4.71 3.91
N ASN A 349 9.66 3.78 3.32
CA ASN A 349 9.72 3.50 1.89
C ASN A 349 9.22 4.72 1.09
N ARG A 350 10.03 5.15 0.12
CA ARG A 350 9.72 6.26 -0.80
C ARG A 350 9.55 5.81 -2.26
N SER A 351 9.68 4.52 -2.54
CA SER A 351 9.43 3.97 -3.86
C SER A 351 7.95 3.70 -4.06
N GLY A 352 7.38 4.28 -5.11
CA GLY A 352 5.96 4.13 -5.45
C GLY A 352 5.64 2.83 -6.18
N LEU A 353 6.66 2.15 -6.73
CA LEU A 353 6.56 0.80 -7.28
C LEU A 353 7.61 -0.08 -6.59
N VAL A 354 7.19 -1.20 -6.01
CA VAL A 354 8.07 -2.14 -5.31
C VAL A 354 7.88 -3.51 -5.91
N MET A 355 8.94 -4.14 -6.41
CA MET A 355 8.91 -5.53 -6.87
C MET A 355 9.88 -6.36 -6.04
N ILE A 356 9.40 -7.45 -5.48
CA ILE A 356 10.18 -8.35 -4.62
C ILE A 356 9.98 -9.78 -5.12
N ASN A 357 11.06 -10.55 -5.27
CA ASN A 357 10.96 -12.00 -5.26
C ASN A 357 11.54 -12.51 -3.95
N SER A 358 10.91 -13.53 -3.40
CA SER A 358 11.23 -14.09 -2.09
C SER A 358 10.48 -15.42 -1.90
N HIS A 359 10.59 -16.04 -0.74
CA HIS A 359 9.90 -17.26 -0.35
C HIS A 359 9.64 -17.19 1.16
N GLY A 360 8.62 -17.87 1.66
CA GLY A 360 8.34 -17.82 3.08
C GLY A 360 6.90 -18.12 3.41
N GLU A 361 6.45 -17.51 4.51
CA GLU A 361 5.18 -17.75 5.17
C GLU A 361 4.40 -16.43 5.30
N PRO A 362 3.14 -16.43 5.75
CA PRO A 362 2.38 -15.19 5.90
C PRO A 362 3.09 -14.10 6.70
N ASN A 363 3.97 -14.43 7.64
CA ASN A 363 4.56 -13.51 8.62
C ASN A 363 6.08 -13.27 8.45
N ARG A 364 6.71 -13.85 7.41
CA ARG A 364 8.14 -13.72 7.12
C ARG A 364 8.45 -13.85 5.65
N PHE A 365 9.54 -13.25 5.22
CA PHE A 365 10.00 -13.29 3.83
C PHE A 365 11.51 -13.56 3.76
N GLY A 366 11.88 -14.50 2.90
CA GLY A 366 13.25 -14.91 2.67
C GLY A 366 14.08 -13.80 2.04
N LEU A 367 15.26 -13.59 2.58
CA LEU A 367 16.29 -12.68 2.09
C LEU A 367 17.59 -13.47 1.92
N VAL A 368 18.57 -12.88 1.24
CA VAL A 368 19.89 -13.52 1.16
C VAL A 368 20.49 -13.64 2.57
N GLY A 369 20.77 -14.88 2.99
CA GLY A 369 21.35 -15.17 4.31
C GLY A 369 20.38 -15.20 5.49
N GLY A 370 19.06 -15.14 5.27
CA GLY A 370 18.09 -15.27 6.37
C GLY A 370 16.66 -14.85 6.00
N TYR A 371 15.92 -14.36 6.99
CA TYR A 371 14.53 -13.91 6.82
C TYR A 371 14.34 -12.49 7.36
N GLY A 372 13.56 -11.69 6.63
CA GLY A 372 12.84 -10.56 7.18
C GLY A 372 11.52 -11.03 7.80
N LEU A 373 11.06 -10.32 8.82
CA LEU A 373 9.79 -10.50 9.51
C LEU A 373 8.85 -9.36 9.14
N VAL A 374 7.55 -9.52 9.38
CA VAL A 374 6.58 -8.44 9.12
C VAL A 374 6.92 -7.14 9.84
N GLY A 375 7.57 -7.18 11.00
CA GLY A 375 8.06 -5.99 11.68
C GLY A 375 9.10 -5.18 10.89
N ASP A 376 9.83 -5.82 9.95
CA ASP A 376 10.81 -5.14 9.09
C ASP A 376 10.16 -4.44 7.88
N ILE A 377 8.87 -4.69 7.61
CA ILE A 377 8.17 -3.99 6.51
C ILE A 377 8.01 -2.52 6.92
N PRO A 378 8.56 -1.57 6.13
CA PRO A 378 8.66 -0.18 6.53
C PRO A 378 7.27 0.49 6.52
N GLN A 379 7.15 1.60 7.25
CA GLN A 379 6.13 2.59 6.89
C GLN A 379 6.37 3.02 5.44
N THR A 380 5.32 3.19 4.64
CA THR A 380 5.47 3.52 3.22
C THR A 380 4.72 4.81 2.87
N GLU A 381 5.32 5.62 1.99
CA GLU A 381 4.55 6.49 1.11
C GLU A 381 3.61 5.62 0.23
N PRO A 382 2.58 6.18 -0.44
CA PRO A 382 1.70 5.39 -1.29
C PRO A 382 2.49 4.57 -2.32
N ALA A 383 2.34 3.24 -2.28
CA ALA A 383 3.09 2.33 -3.13
C ALA A 383 2.22 1.20 -3.72
N ALA A 384 2.57 0.78 -4.93
CA ALA A 384 2.13 -0.46 -5.54
C ALA A 384 3.20 -1.54 -5.31
N VAL A 385 2.84 -2.65 -4.68
CA VAL A 385 3.75 -3.72 -4.27
C VAL A 385 3.44 -5.01 -5.03
N LEU A 386 4.45 -5.58 -5.68
CA LEU A 386 4.37 -6.81 -6.45
C LEU A 386 5.33 -7.81 -5.81
N MET A 387 4.80 -8.90 -5.24
CA MET A 387 5.60 -9.83 -4.46
C MET A 387 5.44 -11.28 -4.93
N ILE A 388 6.49 -11.81 -5.55
CA ILE A 388 6.63 -13.23 -5.89
C ILE A 388 7.04 -13.95 -4.61
N HIS A 389 6.05 -14.48 -3.88
CA HIS A 389 6.25 -15.09 -2.56
C HIS A 389 5.03 -15.93 -2.15
N SER A 390 5.28 -17.11 -1.58
CA SER A 390 4.26 -18.02 -1.09
C SER A 390 3.50 -17.47 0.11
N TYR A 391 2.17 -17.57 0.16
CA TYR A 391 1.36 -17.06 1.28
C TYR A 391 1.49 -15.56 1.61
N SER A 392 2.14 -14.75 0.76
CA SER A 392 2.39 -13.34 1.06
C SER A 392 1.11 -12.52 1.20
N ALA A 393 0.02 -12.97 0.57
CA ALA A 393 -1.32 -12.41 0.65
C ALA A 393 -2.31 -13.41 1.26
N ALA A 394 -1.86 -14.25 2.21
CA ALA A 394 -2.75 -15.16 2.92
C ALA A 394 -3.86 -14.36 3.62
N GLU A 395 -3.54 -13.53 4.61
CA GLU A 395 -4.56 -12.74 5.32
C GLU A 395 -4.33 -11.23 5.14
N PRO A 396 -4.74 -10.63 4.00
CA PRO A 396 -4.47 -9.23 3.73
C PRO A 396 -5.18 -8.25 4.68
N ALA A 397 -6.17 -8.72 5.44
CA ALA A 397 -6.83 -7.95 6.50
C ALA A 397 -6.03 -7.94 7.82
N ASP A 398 -5.14 -8.93 8.05
CA ASP A 398 -4.34 -9.01 9.26
C ASP A 398 -2.99 -8.29 9.07
N PRO A 399 -2.74 -7.18 9.78
CA PRO A 399 -1.51 -6.44 9.64
C PRO A 399 -0.27 -7.22 10.12
N ASN A 400 -0.40 -8.38 10.77
CA ASN A 400 0.72 -9.26 11.13
C ASN A 400 1.10 -10.26 10.02
N THR A 401 0.52 -10.11 8.82
CA THR A 401 0.98 -10.79 7.61
C THR A 401 1.68 -9.83 6.64
N VAL A 402 2.40 -10.36 5.66
CA VAL A 402 3.20 -9.56 4.71
C VAL A 402 2.32 -8.58 3.93
N ALA A 403 1.28 -9.04 3.24
CA ALA A 403 0.35 -8.15 2.52
C ALA A 403 -0.37 -7.20 3.47
N GLY A 404 -0.90 -7.71 4.60
CA GLY A 404 -1.62 -6.88 5.54
C GLY A 404 -0.74 -5.78 6.14
N ARG A 405 0.54 -6.06 6.42
CA ARG A 405 1.49 -5.05 6.90
C ARG A 405 1.80 -4.01 5.83
N TRP A 406 2.05 -4.41 4.58
CA TRP A 406 2.24 -3.46 3.46
C TRP A 406 1.02 -2.56 3.29
N LEU A 407 -0.19 -3.13 3.29
CA LEU A 407 -1.45 -2.41 3.14
C LEU A 407 -1.72 -1.46 4.32
N ALA A 408 -1.46 -1.90 5.55
CA ALA A 408 -1.59 -1.09 6.75
C ALA A 408 -0.57 0.06 6.78
N ASN A 409 0.63 -0.18 6.24
CA ASN A 409 1.69 0.81 6.19
C ASN A 409 1.57 1.79 5.01
N GLY A 410 0.56 1.64 4.13
CA GLY A 410 0.23 2.61 3.09
C GLY A 410 0.32 2.10 1.65
N ALA A 411 0.55 0.81 1.40
CA ALA A 411 0.42 0.26 0.05
C ALA A 411 -1.04 0.36 -0.41
N PHE A 412 -1.24 0.79 -1.67
CA PHE A 412 -2.58 0.91 -2.27
C PHE A 412 -2.86 -0.13 -3.33
N VAL A 413 -1.82 -0.76 -3.87
CA VAL A 413 -1.89 -1.97 -4.67
C VAL A 413 -0.97 -3.01 -4.04
N TYR A 414 -1.45 -4.25 -3.94
CA TYR A 414 -0.64 -5.40 -3.56
C TYR A 414 -0.95 -6.60 -4.45
N PHE A 415 0.07 -7.23 -5.00
CA PHE A 415 -0.05 -8.50 -5.72
C PHE A 415 0.82 -9.57 -5.09
N GLY A 416 0.25 -10.74 -4.84
CA GLY A 416 0.95 -11.86 -4.22
C GLY A 416 0.11 -13.12 -4.24
N SER A 417 0.47 -14.09 -3.38
CA SER A 417 -0.25 -15.36 -3.31
C SER A 417 -0.87 -15.59 -1.94
N MET A 418 -2.11 -16.06 -1.94
CA MET A 418 -2.85 -16.38 -0.70
C MET A 418 -2.58 -17.79 -0.15
N HIS A 419 -1.89 -18.63 -0.92
CA HIS A 419 -1.49 -19.98 -0.53
C HIS A 419 -0.12 -20.29 -1.17
N GLU A 420 0.48 -21.46 -0.95
CA GLU A 420 1.69 -21.92 -1.67
C GLU A 420 1.42 -22.02 -3.19
N PRO A 421 2.04 -21.19 -4.04
CA PRO A 421 1.94 -21.28 -5.49
C PRO A 421 3.13 -22.06 -6.06
N TYR A 422 3.00 -22.56 -7.29
CA TYR A 422 4.20 -22.84 -8.09
C TYR A 422 4.83 -21.53 -8.52
N LEU A 423 6.17 -21.47 -8.55
CA LEU A 423 6.88 -20.30 -9.03
C LEU A 423 6.42 -19.88 -10.44
N THR A 424 6.15 -20.86 -11.31
CA THR A 424 5.62 -20.67 -12.68
C THR A 424 4.22 -20.10 -12.77
N ALA A 425 3.52 -19.90 -11.64
CA ALA A 425 2.27 -19.16 -11.61
C ALA A 425 2.48 -17.65 -11.75
N PHE A 426 3.63 -17.14 -11.34
CA PHE A 426 3.97 -15.73 -11.50
C PHE A 426 4.49 -15.47 -12.90
N ARG A 427 4.10 -14.33 -13.48
CA ARG A 427 4.73 -13.88 -14.72
C ARG A 427 6.16 -13.41 -14.43
N PRO A 428 7.15 -13.72 -15.29
CA PRO A 428 8.53 -13.25 -15.11
C PRO A 428 8.61 -11.72 -14.98
N PRO A 429 9.43 -11.17 -14.05
CA PRO A 429 9.53 -9.73 -13.84
C PRO A 429 9.89 -8.93 -15.09
N GLU A 430 10.72 -9.48 -15.99
CA GLU A 430 11.04 -8.82 -17.26
C GLU A 430 9.78 -8.59 -18.10
N LEU A 431 8.93 -9.60 -18.23
CA LEU A 431 7.70 -9.49 -19.01
C LEU A 431 6.70 -8.55 -18.33
N VAL A 432 6.58 -8.60 -17.00
CA VAL A 432 5.76 -7.63 -16.25
C VAL A 432 6.22 -6.19 -16.54
N ALA A 433 7.53 -5.92 -16.46
CA ALA A 433 8.09 -4.61 -16.77
C ALA A 433 7.83 -4.20 -18.24
N ALA A 434 7.97 -5.11 -19.20
CA ALA A 434 7.68 -4.85 -20.61
C ALA A 434 6.19 -4.52 -20.84
N LEU A 435 5.26 -5.16 -20.13
CA LEU A 435 3.83 -4.86 -20.22
C LEU A 435 3.51 -3.52 -19.55
N ILE A 436 4.17 -3.20 -18.43
CA ILE A 436 4.08 -1.87 -17.80
C ILE A 436 4.55 -0.77 -18.75
N GLU A 437 5.67 -0.95 -19.45
CA GLU A 437 6.16 0.00 -20.48
C GLU A 437 5.14 0.26 -21.59
N LYS A 438 4.24 -0.71 -21.86
CA LYS A 438 3.16 -0.58 -22.85
C LYS A 438 1.88 0.03 -22.29
N GLY A 439 1.87 0.47 -21.03
CA GLY A 439 0.71 1.07 -20.38
C GLY A 439 -0.35 0.05 -19.98
N MET A 440 0.01 -1.22 -19.84
CA MET A 440 -0.90 -2.28 -19.40
C MET A 440 -1.35 -2.02 -17.95
N PRO A 441 -2.65 -2.16 -17.61
CA PRO A 441 -3.10 -2.22 -16.22
C PRO A 441 -2.32 -3.28 -15.44
N LEU A 442 -1.96 -2.97 -14.20
CA LEU A 442 -1.06 -3.80 -13.40
C LEU A 442 -1.60 -5.23 -13.23
N VAL A 443 -2.90 -5.39 -12.97
CA VAL A 443 -3.52 -6.73 -12.86
C VAL A 443 -3.36 -7.56 -14.14
N ALA A 444 -3.55 -6.93 -15.31
CA ALA A 444 -3.39 -7.57 -16.61
C ALA A 444 -1.91 -7.86 -16.92
N ALA A 445 -1.01 -6.97 -16.48
CA ALA A 445 0.43 -7.14 -16.56
C ALA A 445 0.97 -8.26 -15.66
N MET A 446 0.22 -8.69 -14.63
CA MET A 446 0.67 -9.72 -13.68
C MET A 446 -0.05 -11.06 -13.81
N ARG A 447 -1.36 -11.06 -14.13
CA ARG A 447 -2.13 -12.29 -14.28
C ARG A 447 -1.85 -12.93 -15.63
N GLN A 448 -1.62 -14.24 -15.60
CA GLN A 448 -1.36 -15.04 -16.79
C GLN A 448 -2.59 -15.13 -17.70
N SER A 449 -2.33 -15.14 -19.00
CA SER A 449 -3.29 -15.39 -20.07
C SER A 449 -3.62 -16.89 -20.15
N PRO A 450 -4.70 -17.27 -20.87
CA PRO A 450 -5.12 -18.66 -20.96
C PRO A 450 -4.08 -19.62 -21.57
N TYR A 451 -3.09 -19.07 -22.29
CA TYR A 451 -2.05 -19.80 -23.02
C TYR A 451 -0.71 -19.88 -22.28
N GLU A 452 -0.59 -19.21 -21.14
CA GLU A 452 0.57 -19.30 -20.24
C GLU A 452 0.45 -20.51 -19.30
N ALA A 453 1.55 -20.84 -18.60
CA ALA A 453 1.70 -22.10 -17.85
C ALA A 453 0.61 -22.35 -16.79
N ARG A 454 0.14 -21.29 -16.14
CA ARG A 454 -0.90 -21.27 -15.11
C ARG A 454 -2.01 -20.29 -15.48
N GLY A 455 -2.49 -20.42 -16.72
CA GLY A 455 -3.61 -19.64 -17.25
C GLY A 455 -4.97 -19.97 -16.63
N GLU A 456 -5.12 -21.07 -15.88
CA GLU A 456 -6.32 -21.44 -15.12
C GLU A 456 -6.51 -20.61 -13.82
N PRO A 457 -7.71 -20.61 -13.19
CA PRO A 457 -7.87 -20.03 -11.85
C PRO A 457 -6.83 -20.57 -10.86
N TRP A 458 -6.13 -19.67 -10.18
CA TRP A 458 -5.03 -20.03 -9.30
C TRP A 458 -5.09 -19.31 -7.94
N LYS A 459 -3.94 -19.26 -7.25
CA LYS A 459 -3.74 -18.78 -5.87
C LYS A 459 -3.25 -17.34 -5.79
N LEU A 460 -3.19 -16.64 -6.93
CA LEU A 460 -2.66 -15.28 -7.01
C LEU A 460 -3.79 -14.28 -6.88
N VAL A 461 -3.54 -13.23 -6.11
CA VAL A 461 -4.53 -12.19 -5.81
C VAL A 461 -3.99 -10.81 -6.16
N TYR A 462 -4.89 -9.94 -6.58
CA TYR A 462 -4.60 -8.54 -6.84
C TYR A 462 -5.51 -7.69 -5.95
N LEU A 463 -4.91 -6.97 -5.02
CA LEU A 463 -5.58 -6.12 -4.06
C LEU A 463 -5.39 -4.68 -4.50
N GLY A 464 -6.46 -4.00 -4.89
CA GLY A 464 -6.46 -2.64 -5.42
C GLY A 464 -7.31 -2.50 -6.68
N ASP A 465 -7.25 -1.31 -7.28
CA ASP A 465 -7.96 -0.97 -8.53
C ASP A 465 -7.38 -1.75 -9.72
N PRO A 466 -8.19 -2.60 -10.41
CA PRO A 466 -7.73 -3.39 -11.55
C PRO A 466 -7.39 -2.52 -12.77
N LEU A 467 -7.84 -1.26 -12.85
CA LEU A 467 -7.49 -0.31 -13.91
C LEU A 467 -6.25 0.53 -13.61
N PHE A 468 -5.59 0.33 -12.45
CA PHE A 468 -4.37 1.07 -12.15
C PHE A 468 -3.27 0.75 -13.16
N GLN A 469 -2.73 1.79 -13.78
CA GLN A 469 -1.64 1.73 -14.76
C GLN A 469 -0.49 2.61 -14.26
N VAL A 470 0.73 2.12 -14.48
CA VAL A 470 1.94 2.94 -14.34
C VAL A 470 2.15 3.66 -15.67
N LYS A 471 2.02 4.98 -15.64
CA LYS A 471 2.13 5.85 -16.82
C LYS A 471 3.55 6.41 -16.91
N SER A 472 4.04 6.51 -18.13
CA SER A 472 5.24 7.28 -18.44
C SER A 472 4.88 8.76 -18.63
N GLY A 473 5.79 9.65 -18.25
CA GLY A 473 5.67 11.09 -18.52
C GLY A 473 5.26 11.94 -17.31
N ALA A 474 5.10 13.25 -17.56
CA ALA A 474 4.77 14.22 -16.54
C ALA A 474 3.40 13.94 -15.93
N ALA A 475 3.25 14.24 -14.63
CA ALA A 475 1.94 14.20 -13.98
C ALA A 475 0.92 15.02 -14.78
N PRO A 476 -0.36 14.58 -14.88
CA PRO A 476 -1.38 15.33 -15.59
C PRO A 476 -1.42 16.79 -15.12
N ALA A 477 -1.59 17.72 -16.06
CA ALA A 477 -1.75 19.12 -15.72
C ALA A 477 -2.96 19.28 -14.78
N ARG A 478 -2.76 20.01 -13.68
CA ARG A 478 -3.81 20.32 -12.70
C ARG A 478 -4.18 21.80 -12.84
N ILE A 479 -5.46 22.12 -12.77
CA ILE A 479 -5.89 23.53 -12.73
C ILE A 479 -5.77 24.07 -11.32
N ALA A 480 -5.51 25.37 -11.19
CA ALA A 480 -5.43 25.98 -9.87
C ALA A 480 -6.82 26.00 -9.23
N PRO A 481 -6.94 25.84 -7.89
CA PRO A 481 -8.24 25.82 -7.23
C PRO A 481 -9.08 27.09 -7.40
N LYS A 482 -8.43 28.24 -7.67
CA LYS A 482 -9.10 29.51 -7.96
C LYS A 482 -9.82 29.52 -9.32
N ASP A 483 -9.40 28.65 -10.24
CA ASP A 483 -9.96 28.54 -11.58
C ASP A 483 -11.14 27.54 -11.63
N TRP A 484 -11.52 26.96 -10.48
CA TRP A 484 -12.69 26.09 -10.32
C TRP A 484 -13.67 26.69 -9.30
N PRO A 485 -14.68 27.46 -9.74
CA PRO A 485 -15.55 28.25 -8.86
C PRO A 485 -16.36 27.44 -7.84
N ALA A 486 -16.75 26.20 -8.17
CA ALA A 486 -17.61 25.37 -7.32
C ALA A 486 -17.00 25.08 -5.93
N GLY A 487 -15.67 25.02 -5.83
CA GLY A 487 -14.94 24.84 -4.57
C GLY A 487 -14.44 26.13 -3.92
N ALA A 488 -14.72 27.31 -4.49
CA ALA A 488 -14.16 28.58 -4.01
C ALA A 488 -14.54 28.86 -2.55
N SER A 489 -15.79 28.60 -2.17
CA SER A 489 -16.36 28.85 -0.84
C SER A 489 -15.95 27.85 0.24
N TRP A 490 -15.26 26.76 -0.11
CA TRP A 490 -14.99 25.69 0.84
C TRP A 490 -13.93 26.09 1.86
N PRO A 491 -14.15 25.83 3.16
CA PRO A 491 -13.20 26.14 4.22
C PRO A 491 -11.81 25.58 3.92
N ARG A 492 -10.81 26.45 3.84
CA ARG A 492 -9.42 26.07 3.62
C ARG A 492 -8.74 25.77 4.96
N TYR A 493 -7.91 24.72 5.01
CA TYR A 493 -6.97 24.57 6.11
C TYR A 493 -5.91 25.65 6.01
N ALA A 494 -5.83 26.51 7.03
CA ALA A 494 -4.84 27.56 7.14
C ALA A 494 -4.09 27.42 8.47
N VAL A 495 -2.84 27.86 8.48
CA VAL A 495 -2.08 27.97 9.73
C VAL A 495 -2.80 28.98 10.63
N THR A 496 -3.06 28.59 11.86
CA THR A 496 -3.68 29.44 12.88
C THR A 496 -2.63 29.79 13.93
N PRO A 497 -2.77 30.92 14.67
CA PRO A 497 -1.83 31.27 15.73
C PRO A 497 -1.68 30.12 16.73
N ARG A 498 -0.42 29.89 17.17
CA ARG A 498 -0.11 28.87 18.16
C ARG A 498 -0.94 29.10 19.44
N PRO A 499 -1.58 28.08 20.01
CA PRO A 499 -2.33 28.22 21.25
C PRO A 499 -1.41 28.62 22.40
N ALA A 500 -1.97 29.29 23.40
CA ALA A 500 -1.26 29.66 24.62
C ALA A 500 -0.69 28.42 25.33
N ALA A 501 0.40 28.62 26.10
CA ALA A 501 1.09 27.52 26.76
C ALA A 501 0.23 26.78 27.81
N ASP A 502 -0.78 27.45 28.36
CA ASP A 502 -1.75 26.95 29.33
C ASP A 502 -3.03 26.38 28.70
N ALA A 503 -3.17 26.38 27.36
CA ALA A 503 -4.30 25.78 26.68
C ALA A 503 -4.38 24.25 26.94
N SER A 504 -5.59 23.69 26.88
CA SER A 504 -5.80 22.25 27.05
C SER A 504 -5.03 21.43 26.00
N ASN A 505 -4.61 20.21 26.36
CA ASN A 505 -3.92 19.31 25.42
C ASN A 505 -4.76 19.02 24.17
N ASP A 506 -6.08 18.93 24.30
CA ASP A 506 -6.99 18.72 23.17
C ASP A 506 -6.97 19.90 22.20
N THR A 507 -7.02 21.13 22.72
CA THR A 507 -6.91 22.35 21.89
C THR A 507 -5.57 22.40 21.17
N ARG A 508 -4.50 22.02 21.87
CA ARG A 508 -3.13 21.99 21.34
C ARG A 508 -2.98 20.93 20.25
N LEU A 509 -3.54 19.74 20.44
CA LEU A 509 -3.56 18.70 19.42
C LEU A 509 -4.39 19.13 18.20
N GLY A 510 -5.57 19.71 18.41
CA GLY A 510 -6.41 20.22 17.33
C GLY A 510 -5.70 21.30 16.49
N TRP A 511 -4.93 22.18 17.13
CA TRP A 511 -4.04 23.11 16.43
C TRP A 511 -2.93 22.39 15.67
N ALA A 512 -2.26 21.41 16.29
CA ALA A 512 -1.16 20.67 15.67
C ALA A 512 -1.62 19.93 14.40
N VAL A 513 -2.78 19.26 14.45
CA VAL A 513 -3.37 18.58 13.27
C VAL A 513 -3.65 19.57 12.15
N LYS A 514 -4.36 20.68 12.44
CA LYS A 514 -4.68 21.71 11.43
C LYS A 514 -3.42 22.32 10.81
N THR A 515 -2.41 22.59 11.64
CA THR A 515 -1.14 23.16 11.20
C THR A 515 -0.36 22.16 10.34
N ALA A 516 -0.33 20.89 10.74
CA ALA A 516 0.35 19.85 9.97
C ALA A 516 -0.31 19.64 8.60
N VAL A 517 -1.64 19.64 8.53
CA VAL A 517 -2.38 19.63 7.25
C VAL A 517 -2.07 20.87 6.41
N ALA A 518 -2.10 22.07 7.02
CA ALA A 518 -1.80 23.32 6.30
C ALA A 518 -0.38 23.34 5.73
N GLN A 519 0.62 22.83 6.46
CA GLN A 519 2.01 22.75 6.02
C GLN A 519 2.27 21.78 4.86
N LEU A 520 1.31 20.89 4.55
CA LEU A 520 1.36 19.98 3.41
C LEU A 520 0.84 20.62 2.11
N GLN A 521 0.32 21.85 2.16
CA GLN A 521 -0.05 22.61 0.98
C GLN A 521 1.20 23.15 0.26
N ARG A 522 1.18 23.12 -1.08
CA ARG A 522 2.23 23.69 -1.92
C ARG A 522 2.00 25.20 -2.05
N GLU A 523 2.53 25.98 -1.11
CA GLU A 523 2.51 27.45 -1.19
C GLU A 523 3.84 28.04 -1.73
N PRO A 524 3.79 28.94 -2.72
CA PRO A 524 4.95 29.74 -3.13
C PRO A 524 5.34 30.71 -1.99
N GLY A 525 6.59 30.65 -1.53
CA GLY A 525 7.09 31.56 -0.48
C GLY A 525 6.65 31.20 0.95
N ALA A 526 6.38 29.91 1.21
CA ALA A 526 5.87 29.42 2.47
C ALA A 526 6.61 29.98 3.70
N SER A 527 5.83 30.37 4.71
CA SER A 527 6.33 30.72 6.05
C SER A 527 7.20 29.59 6.62
N PRO A 528 8.11 29.88 7.56
CA PRO A 528 8.86 28.84 8.26
C PRO A 528 7.92 27.77 8.79
N ARG A 529 8.20 26.50 8.49
CA ARG A 529 7.42 25.39 9.01
C ARG A 529 7.59 25.36 10.53
N ASP A 530 6.47 25.31 11.27
CA ASP A 530 6.51 25.06 12.71
C ASP A 530 7.17 23.72 13.02
N ASN A 531 7.96 23.68 14.09
CA ASN A 531 8.55 22.45 14.62
C ASN A 531 7.48 21.64 15.36
N LEU A 532 6.65 20.92 14.59
CA LEU A 532 5.54 20.13 15.13
C LEU A 532 5.99 18.98 16.03
N ASP A 533 7.14 18.38 15.79
CA ASP A 533 7.75 17.37 16.66
C ASP A 533 7.97 17.92 18.07
N GLU A 534 8.67 19.06 18.17
CA GLU A 534 8.93 19.72 19.44
C GLU A 534 7.60 20.08 20.12
N PHE A 535 6.66 20.63 19.36
CA PHE A 535 5.33 20.95 19.89
C PHE A 535 4.59 19.72 20.42
N LEU A 536 4.54 18.62 19.66
CA LEU A 536 3.81 17.41 20.05
C LEU A 536 4.38 16.77 21.31
N THR A 537 5.70 16.82 21.53
CA THR A 537 6.32 16.30 22.76
C THR A 537 5.88 17.04 24.03
N THR A 538 5.34 18.26 23.90
CA THR A 538 4.83 19.03 25.03
C THR A 538 3.35 18.74 25.35
N ILE A 539 2.67 17.91 24.55
CA ILE A 539 1.31 17.45 24.79
C ILE A 539 1.35 16.21 25.68
N ARG A 540 0.58 16.20 26.77
CA ARG A 540 0.48 15.04 27.67
C ARG A 540 -0.61 14.09 27.20
N ARG A 541 -0.22 12.99 26.54
CA ARG A 541 -1.16 11.97 26.00
C ARG A 541 -2.22 11.50 27.00
N ALA A 542 -1.83 11.24 28.26
CA ALA A 542 -2.75 10.79 29.31
C ALA A 542 -3.84 11.81 29.68
N GLN A 543 -3.63 13.08 29.36
CA GLN A 543 -4.58 14.17 29.57
C GLN A 543 -5.44 14.47 28.33
N LEU A 544 -5.26 13.73 27.24
CA LEU A 544 -6.14 13.81 26.08
C LEU A 544 -7.41 13.00 26.31
N GLU A 545 -8.52 13.50 25.77
CA GLU A 545 -9.73 12.68 25.60
C GLU A 545 -9.41 11.37 24.89
N ALA A 546 -10.06 10.27 25.30
CA ALA A 546 -9.75 8.93 24.79
C ALA A 546 -9.86 8.85 23.26
N GLY A 547 -10.84 9.53 22.66
CA GLY A 547 -11.04 9.58 21.21
C GLY A 547 -9.95 10.34 20.45
N LEU A 548 -9.16 11.20 21.12
CA LEU A 548 -8.09 11.99 20.51
C LEU A 548 -6.71 11.32 20.57
N ARG A 549 -6.54 10.30 21.44
CA ARG A 549 -5.26 9.59 21.58
C ARG A 549 -4.79 8.92 20.28
N PRO A 550 -5.65 8.24 19.49
CA PRO A 550 -5.22 7.67 18.21
C PRO A 550 -4.73 8.74 17.22
N TYR A 551 -5.36 9.92 17.21
CA TYR A 551 -4.95 11.04 16.36
C TYR A 551 -3.57 11.58 16.77
N PHE A 552 -3.33 11.72 18.09
CA PHE A 552 -2.02 12.09 18.62
C PHE A 552 -0.95 11.05 18.25
N ASP A 553 -1.22 9.77 18.49
CA ASP A 553 -0.27 8.68 18.24
C ASP A 553 0.10 8.60 16.74
N ALA A 554 -0.89 8.75 15.85
CA ALA A 554 -0.67 8.77 14.41
C ALA A 554 0.13 9.99 13.95
N LEU A 555 -0.20 11.20 14.42
CA LEU A 555 0.49 12.43 14.04
C LEU A 555 1.93 12.47 14.56
N LEU A 556 2.14 12.05 15.81
CA LEU A 556 3.48 11.93 16.40
C LEU A 556 4.34 10.96 15.59
N SER A 557 3.79 9.79 15.25
CA SER A 557 4.48 8.77 14.47
C SER A 557 4.88 9.29 13.09
N ASP A 558 3.95 9.96 12.40
CA ASP A 558 4.20 10.56 11.10
C ASP A 558 5.36 11.57 11.15
N VAL A 559 5.27 12.54 12.06
CA VAL A 559 6.26 13.62 12.18
C VAL A 559 7.65 13.08 12.53
N MET A 560 7.74 12.18 13.52
CA MET A 560 9.03 11.62 13.96
C MET A 560 9.68 10.73 12.89
N LEU A 561 8.91 9.90 12.18
CA LEU A 561 9.45 9.07 11.11
C LEU A 561 9.93 9.90 9.92
N GLN A 562 9.23 10.98 9.55
CA GLN A 562 9.70 11.90 8.50
C GLN A 562 11.00 12.61 8.89
N LYS A 563 11.26 12.81 10.18
CA LYS A 563 12.53 13.34 10.70
C LYS A 563 13.61 12.29 10.95
N ASN A 564 13.35 11.03 10.61
CA ASN A 564 14.26 9.91 10.87
C ASN A 564 14.60 9.77 12.37
N GLN A 565 13.59 9.86 13.23
CA GLN A 565 13.68 9.67 14.68
C GLN A 565 12.92 8.42 15.18
N PRO A 566 13.12 7.22 14.59
CA PRO A 566 12.40 6.01 15.02
C PRO A 566 12.73 5.62 16.48
N GLY A 567 13.91 5.99 16.98
CA GLY A 567 14.31 5.71 18.36
C GLY A 567 13.54 6.49 19.42
N GLU A 568 13.33 7.78 19.17
CA GLU A 568 12.51 8.62 20.04
C GLU A 568 11.05 8.18 19.99
N LEU A 569 10.55 7.89 18.78
CA LEU A 569 9.19 7.39 18.59
C LEU A 569 8.96 6.06 19.33
N SER A 570 9.86 5.09 19.19
CA SER A 570 9.81 3.82 19.91
C SER A 570 9.72 4.03 21.41
N THR A 571 10.52 4.94 21.97
CA THR A 571 10.50 5.27 23.40
C THR A 571 9.16 5.85 23.83
N GLN A 572 8.58 6.76 23.04
CA GLN A 572 7.28 7.36 23.32
C GLN A 572 6.15 6.31 23.27
N LEU A 573 6.12 5.49 22.21
CA LEU A 573 5.08 4.47 22.04
C LEU A 573 5.17 3.37 23.10
N ALA A 574 6.39 2.94 23.48
CA ALA A 574 6.60 1.95 24.54
C ALA A 574 6.18 2.45 25.94
N SER A 575 6.04 3.76 26.13
CA SER A 575 5.54 4.33 27.39
C SER A 575 4.01 4.24 27.55
N ILE A 576 3.29 3.92 26.47
CA ILE A 576 1.85 3.73 26.49
C ILE A 576 1.55 2.38 27.17
N PRO A 577 0.68 2.33 28.19
CA PRO A 577 0.28 1.07 28.82
C PRO A 577 -0.25 0.06 27.80
N ASP A 578 0.09 -1.22 27.92
CA ASP A 578 -0.29 -2.27 26.95
C ASP A 578 -1.80 -2.36 26.70
N SER A 579 -2.62 -2.07 27.72
CA SER A 579 -4.09 -2.02 27.65
C SER A 579 -4.62 -0.83 26.84
N GLU A 580 -3.81 0.21 26.64
CA GLU A 580 -4.14 1.40 25.85
C GLU A 580 -3.48 1.41 24.47
N GLN A 581 -2.58 0.46 24.17
CA GLN A 581 -1.94 0.37 22.87
C GLN A 581 -2.94 -0.17 21.85
N SER A 582 -3.36 0.68 20.91
CA SER A 582 -4.15 0.26 19.76
C SER A 582 -3.35 -0.68 18.85
N PRO A 583 -4.01 -1.47 17.97
CA PRO A 583 -3.32 -2.28 16.98
C PRO A 583 -2.34 -1.48 16.10
N ALA A 584 -2.67 -0.22 15.77
CA ALA A 584 -1.79 0.67 15.02
C ALA A 584 -0.54 1.07 15.83
N VAL A 585 -0.70 1.40 17.12
CA VAL A 585 0.44 1.70 18.02
C VAL A 585 1.37 0.51 18.16
N ARG A 586 0.83 -0.71 18.37
CA ARG A 586 1.63 -1.93 18.48
C ARG A 586 2.43 -2.21 17.21
N ARG A 587 1.78 -2.06 16.05
CA ARG A 587 2.44 -2.16 14.73
C ARG A 587 3.59 -1.16 14.60
N LEU A 588 3.34 0.11 14.88
CA LEU A 588 4.34 1.18 14.72
C LEU A 588 5.51 1.00 15.69
N LEU A 589 5.22 0.63 16.94
CA LEU A 589 6.25 0.30 17.93
C LEU A 589 7.11 -0.87 17.45
N GLU A 590 6.49 -1.95 16.99
CA GLU A 590 7.21 -3.10 16.43
C GLU A 590 8.12 -2.68 15.27
N THR A 591 7.59 -1.95 14.28
CA THR A 591 8.41 -1.45 13.16
C THR A 591 9.60 -0.63 13.65
N CYS A 592 9.40 0.28 14.61
CA CYS A 592 10.51 1.07 15.16
C CYS A 592 11.52 0.20 15.92
N GLN A 593 11.07 -0.79 16.68
CA GLN A 593 11.95 -1.72 17.39
C GLN A 593 12.81 -2.53 16.41
N PHE A 594 12.24 -3.06 15.33
CA PHE A 594 13.00 -3.79 14.31
C PHE A 594 14.04 -2.89 13.60
N LEU A 595 13.65 -1.67 13.23
CA LEU A 595 14.57 -0.66 12.68
C LEU A 595 15.74 -0.37 13.64
N MET A 596 15.45 -0.15 14.92
CA MET A 596 16.47 0.13 15.93
C MET A 596 17.36 -1.08 16.20
N LEU A 597 16.79 -2.29 16.23
CA LEU A 597 17.53 -3.52 16.44
C LEU A 597 18.58 -3.68 15.34
N GLU A 598 18.20 -3.58 14.07
CA GLU A 598 19.14 -3.66 12.96
C GLU A 598 20.18 -2.54 13.02
N HIS A 599 19.77 -1.31 13.34
CA HIS A 599 20.68 -0.19 13.49
C HIS A 599 21.77 -0.46 14.54
N TYR A 600 21.41 -0.97 15.71
CA TYR A 600 22.36 -1.28 16.78
C TYR A 600 23.20 -2.52 16.48
N LEU A 601 22.64 -3.54 15.85
CA LEU A 601 23.37 -4.73 15.39
C LEU A 601 24.49 -4.33 14.42
N LYS A 602 24.17 -3.51 13.41
CA LYS A 602 25.14 -3.01 12.42
C LYS A 602 26.28 -2.20 13.06
N ARG A 603 25.98 -1.44 14.12
CA ARG A 603 26.96 -0.63 14.86
C ARG A 603 27.65 -1.39 15.99
N ARG A 604 27.28 -2.66 16.21
CA ARG A 604 27.77 -3.50 17.30
C ARG A 604 27.53 -2.88 18.70
N GLU A 605 26.43 -2.14 18.85
CA GLU A 605 26.03 -1.50 20.12
C GLU A 605 25.25 -2.50 21.00
N PHE A 606 25.95 -3.48 21.58
CA PHE A 606 25.36 -4.64 22.27
C PHE A 606 24.28 -4.29 23.30
N ALA A 607 24.59 -3.43 24.28
CA ALA A 607 23.66 -3.08 25.35
C ALA A 607 22.36 -2.40 24.85
N ARG A 608 22.42 -1.72 23.70
CA ARG A 608 21.24 -1.09 23.10
C ARG A 608 20.43 -2.10 22.29
N ALA A 609 21.09 -2.96 21.52
CA ALA A 609 20.45 -4.07 20.82
C ALA A 609 19.76 -5.04 21.80
N GLU A 610 20.42 -5.36 22.92
CA GLU A 610 19.92 -6.20 24.01
C GLU A 610 18.61 -5.71 24.61
N ARG A 611 18.50 -4.39 24.85
CA ARG A 611 17.27 -3.77 25.35
C ARG A 611 16.10 -3.98 24.39
N ILE A 612 16.32 -3.67 23.10
CA ILE A 612 15.30 -3.80 22.07
C ILE A 612 14.89 -5.27 21.88
N TRP A 613 15.88 -6.18 21.81
CA TRP A 613 15.63 -7.62 21.74
C TRP A 613 14.82 -8.12 22.95
N SER A 614 15.15 -7.65 24.16
CA SER A 614 14.45 -8.05 25.38
C SER A 614 12.98 -7.62 25.40
N ASP A 615 12.65 -6.50 24.76
CA ASP A 615 11.26 -6.06 24.63
C ASP A 615 10.53 -6.88 23.56
N LEU A 616 11.18 -7.13 22.42
CA LEU A 616 10.62 -7.95 21.35
C LEU A 616 10.36 -9.40 21.80
N ILE A 617 11.24 -10.00 22.59
CA ILE A 617 11.09 -11.41 22.99
C ILE A 617 9.99 -11.64 24.03
N ARG A 618 9.46 -10.57 24.66
CA ARG A 618 8.33 -10.65 25.63
C ARG A 618 6.97 -10.73 24.96
N SER A 619 6.88 -10.50 23.66
CA SER A 619 5.62 -10.59 22.93
C SER A 619 5.06 -12.01 22.91
N ASP A 620 3.74 -12.13 22.77
CA ASP A 620 3.04 -13.41 22.57
C ASP A 620 3.17 -13.95 21.13
N ARG A 621 4.40 -13.92 20.58
CA ARG A 621 4.68 -14.39 19.23
C ARG A 621 4.94 -15.91 19.23
N PRO A 622 4.68 -16.59 18.10
CA PRO A 622 5.08 -17.98 17.91
C PRO A 622 6.58 -18.21 18.16
N PRO A 623 6.99 -19.36 18.74
CA PRO A 623 8.38 -19.66 19.07
C PRO A 623 9.36 -19.54 17.90
N ASP A 624 8.96 -19.89 16.68
CA ASP A 624 9.80 -19.82 15.48
C ASP A 624 10.10 -18.37 15.05
N ILE A 625 9.19 -17.44 15.30
CA ILE A 625 9.42 -16.00 15.13
C ILE A 625 10.38 -15.47 16.20
N LEU A 626 10.16 -15.87 17.46
CA LEU A 626 11.03 -15.52 18.58
C LEU A 626 12.46 -16.06 18.39
N GLU A 627 12.60 -17.23 17.79
CA GLU A 627 13.88 -17.82 17.40
C GLU A 627 14.60 -16.97 16.37
N GLN A 628 13.89 -16.49 15.33
CA GLN A 628 14.48 -15.61 14.32
C GLN A 628 14.93 -14.26 14.92
N ILE A 629 14.11 -13.66 15.78
CA ILE A 629 14.48 -12.43 16.51
C ILE A 629 15.74 -12.65 17.35
N THR A 630 15.82 -13.76 18.06
CA THR A 630 16.99 -14.13 18.88
C THR A 630 18.21 -14.45 18.03
N GLY A 631 18.01 -15.11 16.89
CA GLY A 631 19.04 -15.43 15.91
C GLY A 631 19.78 -14.19 15.41
N ARG A 632 19.09 -13.05 15.25
CA ARG A 632 19.73 -11.78 14.85
C ARG A 632 20.80 -11.32 15.84
N MET A 633 20.60 -11.53 17.14
CA MET A 633 21.58 -11.17 18.17
C MET A 633 22.85 -12.02 18.12
N SER A 634 22.78 -13.20 17.50
CA SER A 634 23.91 -14.14 17.42
C SER A 634 25.16 -13.54 16.75
N VAL A 635 24.98 -12.57 15.84
CA VAL A 635 26.10 -11.89 15.17
C VAL A 635 26.98 -11.09 16.14
N LEU A 636 26.43 -10.70 17.29
CA LEU A 636 27.16 -9.99 18.32
C LEU A 636 27.97 -10.92 19.23
N ALA A 637 27.68 -12.23 19.26
CA ALA A 637 28.36 -13.22 20.08
C ALA A 637 29.69 -13.71 19.46
N ASP A 638 30.43 -12.80 18.82
CA ASP A 638 31.60 -13.10 17.99
C ASP A 638 32.93 -13.16 18.77
N SER A 639 32.99 -12.52 19.94
CA SER A 639 34.13 -12.53 20.87
C SER A 639 33.85 -13.31 22.15
N PRO A 640 34.87 -13.79 22.89
CA PRO A 640 34.66 -14.43 24.19
C PRO A 640 33.94 -13.54 25.21
N SER A 641 34.23 -12.23 25.23
CA SER A 641 33.57 -11.28 26.13
C SER A 641 32.09 -11.12 25.79
N HIS A 642 31.75 -10.88 24.51
CA HIS A 642 30.36 -10.77 24.09
C HIS A 642 29.57 -12.06 24.30
N ARG A 643 30.21 -13.24 24.13
CA ARG A 643 29.57 -14.53 24.45
C ARG A 643 29.23 -14.64 25.94
N ALA A 644 30.14 -14.22 26.82
CA ALA A 644 29.89 -14.25 28.26
C ALA A 644 28.77 -13.27 28.67
N GLU A 645 28.76 -12.06 28.09
CA GLU A 645 27.70 -11.07 28.28
C GLU A 645 26.34 -11.60 27.81
N TRP A 646 26.28 -12.12 26.58
CA TRP A 646 25.07 -12.70 26.01
C TRP A 646 24.56 -13.90 26.82
N GLN A 647 25.44 -14.81 27.25
CA GLN A 647 25.07 -15.93 28.10
C GLN A 647 24.49 -15.47 29.45
N THR A 648 25.11 -14.47 30.08
CA THR A 648 24.64 -13.89 31.35
C THR A 648 23.24 -13.31 31.19
N MET A 649 23.03 -12.57 30.10
CA MET A 649 21.75 -11.96 29.78
C MET A 649 20.67 -13.02 29.49
N LEU A 650 20.97 -14.06 28.70
CA LEU A 650 20.01 -15.14 28.42
C LEU A 650 19.58 -15.86 29.71
N ILE A 651 20.49 -16.03 30.68
CA ILE A 651 20.15 -16.59 32.00
C ILE A 651 19.18 -15.65 32.73
N ALA A 652 19.44 -14.35 32.73
CA ALA A 652 18.61 -13.37 33.41
C ALA A 652 17.20 -13.28 32.79
N VAL A 653 17.10 -13.22 31.46
CA VAL A 653 15.82 -13.15 30.73
C VAL A 653 15.07 -14.48 30.83
N GLY A 654 15.75 -15.63 30.71
CA GLY A 654 15.12 -16.94 30.85
C GLY A 654 14.45 -17.17 32.21
N ARG A 655 14.99 -16.58 33.29
CA ARG A 655 14.34 -16.60 34.61
C ARG A 655 13.04 -15.80 34.65
N ARG A 656 12.99 -14.66 33.92
CA ARG A 656 11.81 -13.78 33.88
C ARG A 656 10.71 -14.29 32.97
N LEU A 657 11.07 -15.00 31.90
CA LEU A 657 10.15 -15.47 30.86
C LEU A 657 9.79 -16.96 31.01
N LYS A 658 9.83 -17.46 32.23
CA LYS A 658 9.40 -18.83 32.54
C LYS A 658 7.90 -18.99 32.22
N ASN A 659 7.54 -20.12 31.63
CA ASN A 659 6.18 -20.45 31.18
C ASN A 659 5.64 -19.52 30.08
N THR A 660 6.53 -18.93 29.27
CA THR A 660 6.16 -18.15 28.08
C THR A 660 6.64 -18.84 26.80
N PRO A 661 6.11 -18.48 25.62
CA PRO A 661 6.60 -18.99 24.33
C PRO A 661 8.10 -18.75 24.09
N ALA A 662 8.70 -17.74 24.74
CA ALA A 662 10.12 -17.41 24.63
C ALA A 662 11.05 -18.35 25.40
N GLN A 663 10.55 -19.06 26.42
CA GLN A 663 11.38 -19.93 27.26
C GLN A 663 12.17 -20.99 26.45
N PRO A 664 11.54 -21.80 25.58
CA PRO A 664 12.29 -22.81 24.80
C PRO A 664 13.32 -22.18 23.87
N VAL A 665 13.04 -21.00 23.29
CA VAL A 665 13.95 -20.28 22.41
C VAL A 665 15.20 -19.81 23.16
N ILE A 666 15.02 -19.21 24.33
CA ILE A 666 16.12 -18.73 25.17
C ILE A 666 17.00 -19.90 25.60
N GLU A 667 16.40 -21.03 25.98
CA GLU A 667 17.16 -22.21 26.39
C GLU A 667 17.96 -22.82 25.24
N ALA A 668 17.37 -22.92 24.05
CA ALA A 668 18.07 -23.38 22.85
C ALA A 668 19.28 -22.49 22.52
N GLU A 669 19.11 -21.16 22.59
CA GLU A 669 20.18 -20.21 22.33
C GLU A 669 21.31 -20.29 23.38
N ARG A 670 20.96 -20.47 24.67
CA ARG A 670 21.94 -20.69 25.74
C ARG A 670 22.80 -21.92 25.46
N GLN A 671 22.18 -23.02 25.06
CA GLN A 671 22.88 -24.26 24.72
C GLN A 671 23.80 -24.07 23.52
N ARG A 672 23.35 -23.34 22.49
CA ARG A 672 24.16 -23.01 21.31
C ARG A 672 25.42 -22.22 21.68
N ILE A 673 25.28 -21.17 22.48
CA ILE A 673 26.40 -20.33 22.94
C ILE A 673 27.39 -21.13 23.79
N ALA A 674 26.89 -21.97 24.70
CA ALA A 674 27.73 -22.85 25.52
C ALA A 674 28.51 -23.86 24.68
N LYS A 675 27.92 -24.36 23.58
CA LYS A 675 28.61 -25.24 22.64
C LYS A 675 29.74 -24.52 21.91
N ILE A 676 29.50 -23.30 21.42
CA ILE A 676 30.53 -22.48 20.72
C ILE A 676 31.73 -22.20 21.64
N ALA A 677 31.49 -21.99 22.94
CA ALA A 677 32.55 -21.76 23.92
C ALA A 677 33.43 -22.99 24.19
N LYS A 678 32.97 -24.21 23.88
CA LYS A 678 33.73 -25.47 24.08
C LYS A 678 34.57 -25.88 22.87
N THR A 679 34.21 -25.42 21.67
CA THR A 679 34.84 -25.86 20.41
C THR A 679 36.03 -24.98 19.97
N ARG A 680 36.37 -23.94 20.74
CA ARG A 680 37.54 -23.09 20.56
C ARG A 680 38.37 -23.13 21.82
#